data_AF-A0A847LK09-F1
#
_entry.id   AF-A0A847LK09-F1
#
_cell.length_a   1.000
_cell.length_b   1.000
_cell.length_c   1.000
_cell.angle_alpha   90.00
_cell.angle_beta   90.00
_cell.angle_gamma   90.00
#
_symmetry.space_group_name_H-M   'P 1'
#
loop_
_entity.id
_entity.type
_entity.pdbx_description
1 polymer ?
#
loop_
_entity_poly.entity_id
_entity_poly.type
_entity_poly.pdbx_seq_one_letter_code
_entity_poly.pdbx_strand_id
1 'polypeptide(L)'
;MSIRQTRLSLLLAILCLCAVSVSAAPLLRVTFLNVGQGDAILIRTAEKTILLDAGDDRANAANGVIIPYLKREGITKIDTCIISHPHRDHFGGFIDLLPVVPIGEFQFSSDTLGSGDPEESSSDALLYMRMYEQIKAKNIPYNKVLNGSTLDWGKGIKVEVIHADETPRTPSQPPRLVQRGEVVKSTANEQSLIFRATAGKISYLFTGDAEKGAESRAIDLFRDKLACTVLKSGHHGSKTSSGYPLLDLAKPTYGVISVGAKNSFGHPNKETLDKYAFYKMKVFRTDQDGTVDSYTDGKTIQFVSNQSALAITKQPQIISLTANSATIQWSTNKNSNSTVRYGTSDLTSEKALDPFVTLHTLTLTGLRPSTTYKFQVVSQDERQPDQVVTADGTLTTAAGSGVAQPKIAGMGTNAKNIYIRRPFSVQVDVKNPAKEPQKGYSLALYHSCMDNANLLGTAEVAVKAKGSGSFQFPVELNWLGKVELIAVLFQGKEIIDTSSIAIEVFPKNILVDCAHGNIDYYTGKFAGMRMDLFNHLGFSLKSASKAFTAESLDGAFGVIMTAPKQPYAADEIAALKNFMNKGGSVMMFLHADYKNLSNPQHFNAVLQALGSGIRFNDDEFCDPTNNIGAPFRAWIETFPSPIIQGVPKLLVRSCCSLVNAKMTGLKADKDLHLLAVGDDDCYNLDLDGLNDCWFYASNTPRLPIPVVAVEDLGMGRVACLGEALYDDRLYADANIQTPLFIRQIVAWLSLSREKSLRHLLASLEDLDRVDDADARATRFEGLRSAAHELMQQYVEQGCADDALATFQEFSGSAVKNLEKDLRDTLRFRELHQEETR
;
A
#
# COMPACT_ATOMS: atom_id res chain seq x y z
N MET A 1 -51.09 25.80 -47.16
CA MET A 1 -49.73 25.77 -46.57
C MET A 1 -49.81 25.02 -45.27
N SER A 2 -49.17 23.86 -45.18
CA SER A 2 -49.53 22.83 -44.19
C SER A 2 -48.69 22.89 -42.92
N ILE A 3 -49.29 22.41 -41.83
CA ILE A 3 -48.75 22.21 -40.47
C ILE A 3 -47.37 21.51 -40.43
N ARG A 4 -46.92 20.90 -41.54
CA ARG A 4 -45.58 20.34 -41.69
C ARG A 4 -44.47 21.39 -41.75
N GLN A 5 -44.70 22.58 -42.31
CA GLN A 5 -43.66 23.61 -42.40
C GLN A 5 -43.37 24.27 -41.04
N THR A 6 -44.38 24.44 -40.19
CA THR A 6 -44.21 25.02 -38.85
C THR A 6 -43.53 24.06 -37.86
N ARG A 7 -43.72 22.74 -37.99
CA ARG A 7 -43.02 21.74 -37.16
C ARG A 7 -41.55 21.58 -37.56
N LEU A 8 -41.20 21.74 -38.83
CA LEU A 8 -39.82 21.63 -39.30
C LEU A 8 -38.98 22.85 -38.89
N SER A 9 -39.56 24.05 -38.91
CA SER A 9 -38.91 25.27 -38.44
C SER A 9 -38.72 25.31 -36.93
N LEU A 10 -39.66 24.74 -36.15
CA LEU A 10 -39.51 24.61 -34.70
C LEU A 10 -38.49 23.53 -34.31
N LEU A 11 -38.38 22.43 -35.08
CA LEU A 11 -37.33 21.43 -34.88
C LEU A 11 -35.94 21.97 -35.22
N LEU A 12 -35.79 22.77 -36.28
CA LEU A 12 -34.51 23.41 -36.62
C LEU A 12 -34.12 24.50 -35.61
N ALA A 13 -35.08 25.26 -35.07
CA ALA A 13 -34.83 26.25 -34.03
C ALA A 13 -34.46 25.59 -32.68
N ILE A 14 -35.07 24.44 -32.35
CA ILE A 14 -34.70 23.66 -31.15
C ILE A 14 -33.37 22.92 -31.34
N LEU A 15 -33.03 22.46 -32.57
CA LEU A 15 -31.68 21.95 -32.86
C LEU A 15 -30.60 23.04 -32.82
N CYS A 16 -30.92 24.28 -33.22
CA CYS A 16 -29.98 25.39 -33.16
C CYS A 16 -29.80 26.00 -31.76
N LEU A 17 -30.75 25.80 -30.83
CA LEU A 17 -30.59 26.17 -29.41
C LEU A 17 -29.99 25.07 -28.53
N CYS A 18 -29.79 23.85 -29.05
CA CYS A 18 -29.02 22.78 -28.42
C CYS A 18 -27.57 22.71 -28.94
N ALA A 19 -27.03 23.81 -29.46
CA ALA A 19 -25.59 24.01 -29.48
C ALA A 19 -25.14 24.30 -28.04
N VAL A 20 -25.23 23.30 -27.16
CA VAL A 20 -24.33 23.21 -26.02
C VAL A 20 -22.96 23.40 -26.63
N SER A 21 -22.27 24.48 -26.26
CA SER A 21 -20.85 24.64 -26.55
C SER A 21 -20.15 23.51 -25.83
N VAL A 22 -20.12 22.34 -26.47
CA VAL A 22 -19.24 21.23 -26.15
C VAL A 22 -17.88 21.85 -26.31
N SER A 23 -17.25 22.23 -25.20
CA SER A 23 -15.83 22.50 -25.18
C SER A 23 -15.18 21.34 -25.89
N ALA A 24 -14.56 21.60 -27.05
CA ALA A 24 -13.89 20.56 -27.79
C ALA A 24 -12.96 19.82 -26.82
N ALA A 25 -13.02 18.48 -26.83
CA ALA A 25 -12.15 17.69 -25.98
C ALA A 25 -10.69 18.14 -26.20
N PRO A 26 -9.87 18.22 -25.15
CA PRO A 26 -8.48 18.66 -25.29
C PRO A 26 -7.77 17.74 -26.30
N LEU A 27 -7.04 18.35 -27.23
CA LEU A 27 -6.23 17.63 -28.22
C LEU A 27 -5.12 16.84 -27.53
N LEU A 28 -4.56 17.40 -26.45
CA LEU A 28 -3.55 16.77 -25.61
C LEU A 28 -3.78 17.16 -24.15
N ARG A 29 -3.80 16.16 -23.28
CA ARG A 29 -3.76 16.31 -21.82
C ARG A 29 -2.48 15.68 -21.28
N VAL A 30 -1.70 16.43 -20.51
CA VAL A 30 -0.47 15.94 -19.87
C VAL A 30 -0.60 16.15 -18.36
N THR A 31 -0.54 15.06 -17.61
CA THR A 31 -0.67 15.03 -16.15
C THR A 31 0.66 14.61 -15.54
N PHE A 32 1.32 15.52 -14.83
CA PHE A 32 2.53 15.25 -14.06
C PHE A 32 2.11 14.80 -12.65
N LEU A 33 2.14 13.49 -12.41
CA LEU A 33 1.69 12.92 -11.15
C LEU A 33 2.70 13.23 -10.03
N ASN A 34 2.19 13.64 -8.87
CA ASN A 34 3.03 13.79 -7.69
C ASN A 34 3.35 12.42 -7.08
N VAL A 35 4.39 11.77 -7.59
CA VAL A 35 4.91 10.48 -7.11
C VAL A 35 6.03 10.63 -6.07
N GLY A 36 6.24 11.84 -5.54
CA GLY A 36 7.39 12.15 -4.70
C GLY A 36 8.60 12.51 -5.53
N GLN A 37 9.77 12.01 -5.13
CA GLN A 37 10.98 12.16 -5.95
C GLN A 37 10.91 11.14 -7.09
N GLY A 38 11.02 11.62 -8.34
CA GLY A 38 10.85 10.82 -9.55
C GLY A 38 9.90 11.44 -10.57
N ASP A 39 9.72 10.76 -11.70
CA ASP A 39 8.77 11.13 -12.75
C ASP A 39 7.68 10.06 -12.91
N ALA A 40 6.43 10.52 -13.04
CA ALA A 40 5.37 9.74 -13.64
C ALA A 40 4.41 10.69 -14.36
N ILE A 41 4.34 10.59 -15.69
CA ILE A 41 3.65 11.56 -16.53
C ILE A 41 2.63 10.83 -17.40
N LEU A 42 1.36 10.99 -17.07
CA LEU A 42 0.25 10.42 -17.83
C LEU A 42 -0.14 11.37 -18.95
N ILE A 43 0.04 10.93 -20.19
CA ILE A 43 -0.28 11.66 -21.40
C ILE A 43 -1.50 11.02 -22.05
N ARG A 44 -2.50 11.84 -22.39
CA ARG A 44 -3.73 11.41 -23.02
C ARG A 44 -3.99 12.22 -24.28
N THR A 45 -4.21 11.52 -25.38
CA THR A 45 -4.65 12.08 -26.65
C THR A 45 -6.07 11.58 -26.95
N ALA A 46 -6.62 11.97 -28.09
CA ALA A 46 -7.90 11.43 -28.55
C ALA A 46 -7.87 9.92 -28.81
N GLU A 47 -6.68 9.33 -29.04
CA GLU A 47 -6.53 7.94 -29.50
C GLU A 47 -5.67 7.07 -28.59
N LYS A 48 -4.85 7.66 -27.70
CA LYS A 48 -3.86 6.93 -26.91
C LYS A 48 -3.80 7.40 -25.46
N THR A 49 -3.59 6.44 -24.56
CA THR A 49 -3.11 6.68 -23.19
C THR A 49 -1.66 6.25 -23.10
N ILE A 50 -0.77 7.19 -22.79
CA ILE A 50 0.67 6.96 -22.66
C ILE A 50 1.10 7.26 -21.22
N LEU A 51 1.95 6.43 -20.63
CA LEU A 51 2.59 6.70 -19.34
C LEU A 51 4.09 6.82 -19.54
N LEU A 52 4.63 8.04 -19.41
CA LEU A 52 6.06 8.30 -19.40
C LEU A 52 6.56 8.24 -17.95
N ASP A 53 7.40 7.24 -17.68
CA ASP A 53 7.91 6.90 -16.34
C ASP A 53 6.78 6.60 -15.32
N ALA A 54 7.13 6.01 -14.19
CA ALA A 54 6.23 5.44 -13.19
C ALA A 54 6.68 5.67 -11.74
N GLY A 55 7.66 6.54 -11.48
CA GLY A 55 8.12 6.88 -10.14
C GLY A 55 8.85 5.74 -9.41
N ASP A 56 9.25 6.00 -8.16
CA ASP A 56 9.93 5.03 -7.28
C ASP A 56 8.92 4.08 -6.59
N ASP A 57 9.13 2.76 -6.68
CA ASP A 57 8.32 1.75 -5.98
C ASP A 57 8.50 1.84 -4.45
N ARG A 58 9.66 2.27 -3.94
CA ARG A 58 9.91 2.48 -2.50
C ARG A 58 9.04 3.60 -1.95
N ALA A 59 8.72 4.59 -2.78
CA ALA A 59 7.81 5.70 -2.48
C ALA A 59 6.35 5.34 -2.76
N ASN A 60 6.06 4.09 -3.14
CA ASN A 60 4.73 3.60 -3.49
C ASN A 60 4.11 4.41 -4.64
N ALA A 61 4.91 4.81 -5.63
CA ALA A 61 4.45 5.62 -6.76
C ALA A 61 3.25 4.96 -7.48
N ALA A 62 3.31 3.66 -7.73
CA ALA A 62 2.26 2.93 -8.40
C ALA A 62 1.00 2.72 -7.55
N ASN A 63 1.09 1.97 -6.44
CA ASN A 63 -0.13 1.66 -5.66
C ASN A 63 -0.67 2.86 -4.88
N GLY A 64 0.20 3.81 -4.51
CA GLY A 64 -0.18 5.02 -3.78
C GLY A 64 -0.70 6.16 -4.66
N VAL A 65 -0.22 6.27 -5.91
CA VAL A 65 -0.54 7.43 -6.78
C VAL A 65 -1.10 7.00 -8.13
N ILE A 66 -0.36 6.24 -8.93
CA ILE A 66 -0.72 5.98 -10.33
C ILE A 66 -1.98 5.11 -10.43
N ILE A 67 -2.03 3.94 -9.79
CA ILE A 67 -3.18 3.01 -9.86
C ILE A 67 -4.46 3.68 -9.33
N PRO A 68 -4.46 4.34 -8.15
CA PRO A 68 -5.63 5.10 -7.70
C PRO A 68 -6.05 6.18 -8.70
N TYR A 69 -5.09 6.89 -9.30
CA TYR A 69 -5.38 7.90 -10.32
C TYR A 69 -6.05 7.28 -11.56
N LEU A 70 -5.50 6.19 -12.10
CA LEU A 70 -6.04 5.49 -13.28
C LEU A 70 -7.46 4.99 -13.01
N LYS A 71 -7.70 4.31 -11.88
CA LYS A 71 -9.02 3.82 -11.48
C LYS A 71 -10.03 4.97 -11.38
N ARG A 72 -9.64 6.08 -10.74
CA ARG A 72 -10.51 7.26 -10.61
C ARG A 72 -10.86 7.88 -11.95
N GLU A 73 -9.93 7.94 -12.89
CA GLU A 73 -10.17 8.48 -14.24
C GLU A 73 -10.85 7.46 -15.18
N GLY A 74 -11.20 6.26 -14.71
CA GLY A 74 -11.79 5.20 -15.52
C GLY A 74 -10.84 4.63 -16.58
N ILE A 75 -9.53 4.78 -16.38
CA ILE A 75 -8.50 4.30 -17.31
C ILE A 75 -8.21 2.84 -16.97
N THR A 76 -8.63 1.95 -17.86
CA THR A 76 -8.49 0.49 -17.70
C THR A 76 -7.34 -0.10 -18.50
N LYS A 77 -6.65 0.69 -19.32
CA LYS A 77 -5.52 0.28 -20.16
C LYS A 77 -4.57 1.44 -20.41
N ILE A 78 -3.27 1.14 -20.49
CA ILE A 78 -2.24 2.04 -21.02
C ILE A 78 -1.80 1.49 -22.38
N ASP A 79 -1.82 2.31 -23.42
CA ASP A 79 -1.42 1.88 -24.77
C ASP A 79 0.09 1.78 -24.90
N THR A 80 0.82 2.76 -24.37
CA THR A 80 2.29 2.83 -24.43
C THR A 80 2.85 3.28 -23.09
N CYS A 81 3.74 2.48 -22.50
CA CYS A 81 4.62 2.94 -21.42
C CYS A 81 5.96 3.38 -22.02
N ILE A 82 6.49 4.52 -21.59
CA ILE A 82 7.80 5.03 -22.02
C ILE A 82 8.72 5.09 -20.81
N ILE A 83 9.91 4.49 -20.91
CA ILE A 83 10.97 4.58 -19.90
C ILE A 83 12.02 5.56 -20.42
N SER A 84 12.18 6.69 -19.73
CA SER A 84 13.14 7.72 -20.12
C SER A 84 14.57 7.23 -19.95
N HIS A 85 14.89 6.60 -18.81
CA HIS A 85 16.18 5.98 -18.49
C HIS A 85 16.03 5.03 -17.28
N PRO A 86 17.02 4.18 -16.98
CA PRO A 86 16.81 3.07 -16.06
C PRO A 86 17.07 3.40 -14.57
N HIS A 87 16.81 4.63 -14.11
CA HIS A 87 16.80 4.92 -12.67
C HIS A 87 15.48 4.55 -12.01
N ARG A 88 15.55 4.06 -10.76
CA ARG A 88 14.40 3.49 -10.04
C ARG A 88 13.27 4.48 -9.80
N ASP A 89 13.56 5.76 -9.64
CA ASP A 89 12.56 6.83 -9.53
C ASP A 89 11.89 7.21 -10.87
N HIS A 90 12.24 6.50 -11.94
CA HIS A 90 11.58 6.57 -13.24
C HIS A 90 10.89 5.27 -13.61
N PHE A 91 11.56 4.11 -13.54
CA PHE A 91 10.92 2.85 -13.96
C PHE A 91 10.24 2.08 -12.82
N GLY A 92 10.57 2.36 -11.55
CA GLY A 92 10.28 1.49 -10.41
C GLY A 92 8.81 1.10 -10.28
N GLY A 93 7.89 2.06 -10.42
CA GLY A 93 6.45 1.82 -10.33
C GLY A 93 5.87 0.89 -11.41
N PHE A 94 6.57 0.63 -12.51
CA PHE A 94 6.10 -0.34 -13.51
C PHE A 94 6.00 -1.77 -12.94
N ILE A 95 6.80 -2.12 -11.93
CA ILE A 95 6.76 -3.41 -11.22
C ILE A 95 5.38 -3.73 -10.66
N ASP A 96 4.71 -2.70 -10.15
CA ASP A 96 3.38 -2.81 -9.54
C ASP A 96 2.25 -2.57 -10.54
N LEU A 97 2.52 -1.84 -11.63
CA LEU A 97 1.53 -1.60 -12.69
C LEU A 97 1.33 -2.84 -13.57
N LEU A 98 2.41 -3.52 -13.96
CA LEU A 98 2.40 -4.67 -14.87
C LEU A 98 1.42 -5.79 -14.45
N PRO A 99 1.30 -6.16 -13.16
CA PRO A 99 0.35 -7.17 -12.72
C PRO A 99 -1.12 -6.78 -12.86
N VAL A 100 -1.46 -5.48 -12.75
CA VAL A 100 -2.86 -5.02 -12.55
C VAL A 100 -3.41 -4.14 -13.65
N VAL A 101 -2.55 -3.53 -14.48
CA VAL A 101 -2.97 -2.66 -15.60
C VAL A 101 -2.57 -3.31 -16.93
N PRO A 102 -3.51 -3.56 -17.86
CA PRO A 102 -3.20 -3.92 -19.22
C PRO A 102 -2.32 -2.86 -19.91
N ILE A 103 -1.16 -3.27 -20.41
CA ILE A 103 -0.20 -2.42 -21.13
C ILE A 103 -0.03 -2.92 -22.56
N GLY A 104 -0.16 -2.02 -23.53
CA GLY A 104 -0.07 -2.34 -24.96
C GLY A 104 1.37 -2.56 -25.45
N GLU A 105 2.30 -1.68 -25.09
CA GLU A 105 3.72 -1.80 -25.38
C GLU A 105 4.57 -0.98 -24.40
N PHE A 106 5.88 -1.25 -24.40
CA PHE A 106 6.91 -0.44 -23.77
C PHE A 106 7.85 0.12 -24.84
N GLN A 107 8.22 1.38 -24.65
CA GLN A 107 9.26 2.07 -25.39
C GLN A 107 10.33 2.56 -24.40
N PHE A 108 11.61 2.47 -24.73
CA PHE A 108 12.66 2.89 -23.81
C PHE A 108 13.86 3.50 -24.57
N SER A 109 14.58 4.40 -23.91
CA SER A 109 15.85 4.92 -24.42
C SER A 109 17.00 3.94 -24.15
N SER A 110 17.21 3.62 -22.88
CA SER A 110 18.25 2.70 -22.43
C SER A 110 17.72 1.80 -21.32
N ASP A 111 18.36 0.65 -21.20
CA ASP A 111 18.16 -0.29 -20.11
C ASP A 111 19.47 -0.82 -19.55
N THR A 112 20.52 0.02 -19.60
CA THR A 112 21.81 -0.33 -19.04
C THR A 112 21.97 0.02 -17.57
N LEU A 113 22.29 -0.97 -16.73
CA LEU A 113 22.56 -0.78 -15.30
C LEU A 113 23.72 -1.67 -14.81
N GLY A 114 24.86 -1.07 -14.47
CA GLY A 114 25.92 -1.76 -13.69
C GLY A 114 26.90 -2.64 -14.45
N SER A 115 27.52 -3.61 -13.75
CA SER A 115 28.62 -4.48 -14.22
C SER A 115 28.20 -5.88 -14.69
N GLY A 116 26.92 -6.25 -14.57
CA GLY A 116 26.37 -7.49 -15.15
C GLY A 116 26.47 -8.71 -14.25
N ASP A 117 27.20 -8.61 -13.14
CA ASP A 117 27.16 -9.58 -12.06
C ASP A 117 26.00 -9.20 -11.11
N PRO A 118 25.00 -10.06 -10.88
CA PRO A 118 23.94 -9.83 -9.90
C PRO A 118 24.45 -9.55 -8.47
N GLU A 119 25.68 -9.96 -8.12
CA GLU A 119 26.33 -9.66 -6.83
C GLU A 119 27.01 -8.28 -6.79
N GLU A 120 27.35 -7.70 -7.95
CA GLU A 120 27.91 -6.35 -8.10
C GLU A 120 26.88 -5.31 -8.60
N SER A 121 25.70 -5.78 -9.01
CA SER A 121 24.64 -4.97 -9.58
C SER A 121 23.89 -4.17 -8.51
N SER A 122 23.56 -2.92 -8.80
CA SER A 122 22.75 -2.10 -7.89
C SER A 122 21.36 -2.70 -7.68
N SER A 123 20.67 -2.30 -6.61
CA SER A 123 19.26 -2.66 -6.38
C SER A 123 18.36 -2.35 -7.58
N ASP A 124 18.71 -1.32 -8.33
CA ASP A 124 17.94 -0.80 -9.46
C ASP A 124 18.10 -1.72 -10.68
N ALA A 125 19.32 -2.25 -10.90
CA ALA A 125 19.61 -3.24 -11.94
C ALA A 125 18.74 -4.49 -11.81
N LEU A 126 18.69 -5.04 -10.60
CA LEU A 126 17.93 -6.24 -10.29
C LEU A 126 16.43 -6.00 -10.45
N LEU A 127 15.94 -4.85 -9.98
CA LEU A 127 14.53 -4.48 -10.11
C LEU A 127 14.14 -4.26 -11.59
N TYR A 128 15.00 -3.62 -12.39
CA TYR A 128 14.77 -3.45 -13.81
C TYR A 128 14.64 -4.79 -14.53
N MET A 129 15.51 -5.75 -14.21
CA MET A 129 15.41 -7.11 -14.76
C MET A 129 14.10 -7.79 -14.38
N ARG A 130 13.64 -7.63 -13.13
CA ARG A 130 12.34 -8.17 -12.69
C ARG A 130 11.19 -7.59 -13.51
N MET A 131 11.19 -6.27 -13.75
CA MET A 131 10.19 -5.62 -14.61
C MET A 131 10.25 -6.19 -16.04
N TYR A 132 11.45 -6.35 -16.60
CA TYR A 132 11.61 -6.92 -17.93
C TYR A 132 11.09 -8.36 -18.04
N GLU A 133 11.36 -9.22 -17.05
CA GLU A 133 10.84 -10.59 -17.05
C GLU A 133 9.30 -10.60 -16.96
N GLN A 134 8.68 -9.67 -16.23
CA GLN A 134 7.22 -9.50 -16.23
C GLN A 134 6.68 -9.06 -17.61
N ILE A 135 7.35 -8.11 -18.28
CA ILE A 135 7.00 -7.66 -19.64
C ILE A 135 7.05 -8.84 -20.60
N LYS A 136 8.12 -9.63 -20.55
CA LYS A 136 8.35 -10.81 -21.39
C LYS A 136 7.33 -11.91 -21.11
N ALA A 137 7.06 -12.23 -19.84
CA ALA A 137 6.07 -13.23 -19.46
C ALA A 137 4.65 -12.89 -19.97
N LYS A 138 4.35 -11.59 -20.10
CA LYS A 138 3.07 -11.09 -20.64
C LYS A 138 3.08 -10.89 -22.16
N ASN A 139 4.18 -11.19 -22.85
CA ASN A 139 4.38 -10.96 -24.28
C ASN A 139 4.10 -9.51 -24.71
N ILE A 140 4.46 -8.54 -23.86
CA ILE A 140 4.28 -7.12 -24.17
C ILE A 140 5.45 -6.67 -25.07
N PRO A 141 5.20 -6.01 -26.22
CA PRO A 141 6.25 -5.44 -27.06
C PRO A 141 7.16 -4.50 -26.27
N TYR A 142 8.48 -4.61 -26.46
CA TYR A 142 9.49 -3.83 -25.72
C TYR A 142 10.51 -3.26 -26.72
N ASN A 143 10.32 -2.00 -27.09
CA ASN A 143 10.94 -1.38 -28.26
C ASN A 143 11.94 -0.28 -27.90
N LYS A 144 13.16 -0.36 -28.43
CA LYS A 144 14.16 0.71 -28.25
C LYS A 144 13.82 1.92 -29.11
N VAL A 145 13.87 3.11 -28.53
CA VAL A 145 13.67 4.38 -29.22
C VAL A 145 15.01 4.89 -29.76
N LEU A 146 15.00 5.48 -30.96
CA LEU A 146 16.19 5.95 -31.67
C LEU A 146 16.14 7.45 -31.93
N ASN A 147 17.31 8.09 -31.97
CA ASN A 147 17.46 9.50 -32.33
C ASN A 147 16.80 9.81 -33.68
N GLY A 148 16.02 10.89 -33.73
CA GLY A 148 15.33 11.35 -34.94
C GLY A 148 14.08 10.56 -35.31
N SER A 149 13.72 9.50 -34.59
CA SER A 149 12.47 8.77 -34.83
C SER A 149 11.24 9.57 -34.39
N THR A 150 10.06 9.10 -34.79
CA THR A 150 8.77 9.64 -34.34
C THR A 150 8.00 8.62 -33.53
N LEU A 151 7.27 9.09 -32.51
CA LEU A 151 6.40 8.24 -31.69
C LEU A 151 4.94 8.44 -32.10
N ASP A 152 4.17 7.36 -32.19
CA ASP A 152 2.75 7.41 -32.55
C ASP A 152 1.87 7.69 -31.32
N TRP A 153 1.48 8.96 -31.15
CA TRP A 153 0.51 9.38 -30.15
C TRP A 153 -0.89 9.65 -30.74
N GLY A 154 -1.13 9.21 -31.97
CA GLY A 154 -2.38 9.42 -32.69
C GLY A 154 -2.48 10.75 -33.44
N LYS A 155 -3.63 10.95 -34.09
CA LYS A 155 -3.84 12.09 -35.00
C LYS A 155 -3.73 13.45 -34.31
N GLY A 156 -3.09 14.39 -35.00
CA GLY A 156 -2.99 15.78 -34.56
C GLY A 156 -1.84 16.05 -33.58
N ILE A 157 -1.09 15.02 -33.20
CA ILE A 157 0.09 15.13 -32.33
C ILE A 157 1.33 14.68 -33.09
N LYS A 158 2.35 15.55 -33.17
CA LYS A 158 3.66 15.21 -33.74
C LYS A 158 4.65 15.01 -32.61
N VAL A 159 5.26 13.83 -32.52
CA VAL A 159 6.26 13.51 -31.48
C VAL A 159 7.59 13.17 -32.14
N GLU A 160 8.63 13.93 -31.83
CA GLU A 160 9.97 13.79 -32.42
C GLU A 160 10.99 13.49 -31.33
N VAL A 161 11.75 12.41 -31.50
CA VAL A 161 12.83 12.02 -30.58
C VAL A 161 14.08 12.84 -30.92
N ILE A 162 14.59 13.53 -29.90
CA ILE A 162 15.73 14.44 -29.98
C ILE A 162 17.00 13.76 -29.44
N HIS A 163 16.90 13.01 -28.35
CA HIS A 163 18.01 12.26 -27.79
C HIS A 163 17.51 10.95 -27.16
N ALA A 164 18.25 9.87 -27.37
CA ALA A 164 18.12 8.55 -26.81
C ALA A 164 19.51 7.89 -26.77
N ASP A 165 19.67 6.84 -25.96
CA ASP A 165 20.90 6.05 -25.92
C ASP A 165 21.12 5.32 -27.25
N GLU A 166 22.26 5.57 -27.88
CA GLU A 166 22.61 4.99 -29.19
C GLU A 166 23.21 3.59 -29.10
N THR A 167 23.34 3.02 -27.90
CA THR A 167 23.88 1.66 -27.74
C THR A 167 23.05 0.65 -28.53
N PRO A 168 23.60 -0.04 -29.55
CA PRO A 168 22.81 -0.91 -30.42
C PRO A 168 22.11 -2.03 -29.63
N ARG A 169 20.83 -2.32 -29.91
CA ARG A 169 20.08 -3.44 -29.33
C ARG A 169 19.56 -4.37 -30.41
N THR A 170 19.73 -5.69 -30.24
CA THR A 170 19.02 -6.66 -31.09
C THR A 170 17.72 -7.15 -30.43
N PRO A 171 16.70 -7.56 -31.20
CA PRO A 171 15.40 -7.98 -30.65
C PRO A 171 15.46 -9.17 -29.68
N SER A 172 16.49 -10.01 -29.78
CA SER A 172 16.69 -11.20 -28.93
C SER A 172 17.52 -10.94 -27.67
N GLN A 173 18.07 -9.74 -27.49
CA GLN A 173 18.94 -9.42 -26.35
C GLN A 173 18.11 -8.97 -25.12
N PRO A 174 18.33 -9.59 -23.93
CA PRO A 174 17.78 -9.07 -22.68
C PRO A 174 18.38 -7.68 -22.37
N PRO A 175 17.80 -6.94 -21.41
CA PRO A 175 18.41 -5.71 -20.90
C PRO A 175 19.87 -5.91 -20.52
N ARG A 176 20.68 -4.90 -20.82
CA ARG A 176 22.13 -4.99 -20.63
C ARG A 176 22.51 -4.50 -19.26
N LEU A 177 22.76 -5.39 -18.31
CA LEU A 177 23.32 -4.98 -17.02
C LEU A 177 24.80 -4.51 -17.09
N VAL A 178 25.34 -4.14 -18.26
CA VAL A 178 26.79 -3.91 -18.45
C VAL A 178 27.05 -2.60 -19.20
N GLN A 179 27.82 -1.69 -18.58
CA GLN A 179 28.56 -0.64 -19.29
C GLN A 179 30.05 -1.01 -19.37
N ARG A 180 30.42 -1.71 -20.45
CA ARG A 180 31.76 -1.82 -21.08
C ARG A 180 33.05 -1.85 -20.23
N GLY A 181 33.06 -2.25 -18.97
CA GLY A 181 34.31 -2.57 -18.22
C GLY A 181 35.37 -1.45 -18.14
N GLU A 182 35.02 -0.22 -18.54
CA GLU A 182 35.85 0.97 -18.55
C GLU A 182 35.03 2.13 -17.98
N VAL A 183 35.63 2.91 -17.09
CA VAL A 183 35.00 4.10 -16.49
C VAL A 183 34.83 5.17 -17.56
N VAL A 184 33.72 5.12 -18.30
CA VAL A 184 33.18 6.28 -19.00
C VAL A 184 32.15 6.90 -18.08
N LYS A 185 32.41 8.12 -17.61
CA LYS A 185 31.54 8.95 -16.74
C LYS A 185 30.22 9.36 -17.42
N SER A 186 29.44 8.44 -17.98
CA SER A 186 28.07 8.71 -18.42
C SER A 186 27.13 8.02 -17.44
N THR A 187 26.57 8.78 -16.50
CA THR A 187 25.52 8.34 -15.57
C THR A 187 24.28 7.91 -16.38
N ALA A 188 23.42 7.04 -15.85
CA ALA A 188 22.21 6.61 -16.56
C ALA A 188 21.30 7.80 -16.94
N ASN A 189 21.39 8.91 -16.19
CA ASN A 189 20.79 10.20 -16.51
C ASN A 189 21.14 10.70 -17.92
N GLU A 190 22.40 10.56 -18.34
CA GLU A 190 22.88 10.98 -19.67
C GLU A 190 22.33 10.10 -20.80
N GLN A 191 21.61 9.03 -20.47
CA GLN A 191 20.88 8.16 -21.41
C GLN A 191 19.40 8.54 -21.51
N SER A 192 18.95 9.59 -20.82
CA SER A 192 17.56 10.03 -20.81
C SER A 192 17.02 10.28 -22.20
N LEU A 193 15.81 9.78 -22.44
CA LEU A 193 15.01 10.13 -23.61
C LEU A 193 14.65 11.61 -23.57
N ILE A 194 15.09 12.37 -24.56
CA ILE A 194 14.61 13.73 -24.84
C ILE A 194 13.74 13.67 -26.08
N PHE A 195 12.50 14.14 -25.98
CA PHE A 195 11.61 14.20 -27.12
C PHE A 195 10.65 15.38 -27.03
N ARG A 196 10.19 15.84 -28.21
CA ARG A 196 9.29 16.98 -28.35
C ARG A 196 7.94 16.52 -28.88
N ALA A 197 6.88 16.80 -28.12
CA ALA A 197 5.49 16.57 -28.53
C ALA A 197 4.83 17.90 -28.93
N THR A 198 4.21 17.97 -30.10
CA THR A 198 3.57 19.18 -30.65
C THR A 198 2.10 18.93 -30.94
N ALA A 199 1.24 19.75 -30.34
CA ALA A 199 -0.20 19.81 -30.58
C ALA A 199 -0.54 21.21 -31.12
N GLY A 200 -0.76 21.35 -32.42
CA GLY A 200 -0.95 22.66 -33.07
C GLY A 200 0.22 23.62 -32.82
N LYS A 201 -0.03 24.72 -32.11
CA LYS A 201 0.97 25.75 -31.72
C LYS A 201 1.63 25.48 -30.36
N ILE A 202 1.13 24.51 -29.59
CA ILE A 202 1.63 24.18 -28.26
C ILE A 202 2.58 23.00 -28.36
N SER A 203 3.73 23.09 -27.69
CA SER A 203 4.70 22.00 -27.67
C SER A 203 5.33 21.77 -26.30
N TYR A 204 5.64 20.51 -26.02
CA TYR A 204 6.27 20.04 -24.78
C TYR A 204 7.64 19.47 -25.14
N LEU A 205 8.67 19.79 -24.34
CA LEU A 205 9.96 19.12 -24.36
C LEU A 205 10.09 18.30 -23.07
N PHE A 206 10.11 16.98 -23.21
CA PHE A 206 10.34 16.06 -22.11
C PHE A 206 11.81 15.66 -22.13
N THR A 207 12.49 15.78 -20.99
CA THR A 207 13.95 15.59 -20.93
C THR A 207 14.38 14.44 -20.02
N GLY A 208 13.44 13.75 -19.35
CA GLY A 208 13.77 12.83 -18.26
C GLY A 208 14.75 13.51 -17.29
N ASP A 209 15.85 12.82 -17.01
CA ASP A 209 16.95 13.32 -16.19
C ASP A 209 18.20 13.66 -16.99
N ALA A 210 18.03 14.03 -18.25
CA ALA A 210 19.12 14.46 -19.11
C ALA A 210 19.98 15.52 -18.41
N GLU A 211 21.27 15.24 -18.30
CA GLU A 211 22.29 16.17 -17.80
C GLU A 211 23.00 16.84 -18.99
N LYS A 212 24.02 17.64 -18.71
CA LYS A 212 24.69 18.48 -19.70
C LYS A 212 25.17 17.71 -20.94
N GLY A 213 25.56 16.44 -20.82
CA GLY A 213 26.02 15.63 -21.95
C GLY A 213 24.90 15.33 -22.96
N ALA A 214 23.77 14.81 -22.49
CA ALA A 214 22.57 14.52 -23.26
C ALA A 214 21.96 15.80 -23.83
N GLU A 215 21.95 16.88 -23.06
CA GLU A 215 21.52 18.20 -23.55
C GLU A 215 22.42 18.69 -24.69
N SER A 216 23.75 18.56 -24.56
CA SER A 216 24.69 18.95 -25.61
C SER A 216 24.49 18.12 -26.87
N ARG A 217 24.33 16.78 -26.73
CA ARG A 217 24.02 15.90 -27.86
C ARG A 217 22.71 16.27 -28.55
N ALA A 218 21.66 16.59 -27.79
CA ALA A 218 20.39 17.06 -28.33
C ALA A 218 20.53 18.36 -29.13
N ILE A 219 21.35 19.29 -28.65
CA ILE A 219 21.68 20.55 -29.35
C ILE A 219 22.45 20.28 -30.64
N ASP A 220 23.43 19.39 -30.60
CA ASP A 220 24.27 19.09 -31.76
C ASP A 220 23.49 18.39 -32.87
N LEU A 221 22.61 17.45 -32.51
CA LEU A 221 21.85 16.66 -33.48
C LEU A 221 20.60 17.38 -33.98
N PHE A 222 19.91 18.16 -33.14
CA PHE A 222 18.57 18.66 -33.44
C PHE A 222 18.29 20.09 -32.91
N ARG A 223 19.29 20.98 -32.95
CA ARG A 223 19.19 22.39 -32.53
C ARG A 223 17.86 23.07 -32.86
N ASP A 224 17.40 22.95 -34.11
CA ASP A 224 16.21 23.66 -34.61
C ASP A 224 14.89 23.06 -34.14
N LYS A 225 14.92 21.94 -33.42
CA LYS A 225 13.74 21.24 -32.91
C LYS A 225 13.55 21.40 -31.40
N LEU A 226 14.37 22.20 -30.71
CA LEU A 226 14.31 22.33 -29.24
C LEU A 226 13.27 23.33 -28.74
N ALA A 227 12.85 24.29 -29.58
CA ALA A 227 11.88 25.32 -29.19
C ALA A 227 10.56 24.70 -28.69
N CYS A 228 10.15 25.05 -27.48
CA CYS A 228 8.97 24.48 -26.84
C CYS A 228 8.14 25.52 -26.07
N THR A 229 6.88 25.18 -25.80
CA THR A 229 6.00 25.98 -24.93
C THR A 229 6.17 25.60 -23.47
N VAL A 230 6.30 24.29 -23.21
CA VAL A 230 6.42 23.70 -21.88
C VAL A 230 7.70 22.86 -21.82
N LEU A 231 8.53 23.09 -20.81
CA LEU A 231 9.67 22.25 -20.48
C LEU A 231 9.34 21.38 -19.26
N LYS A 232 9.41 20.05 -19.38
CA LYS A 232 9.59 19.20 -18.20
C LYS A 232 11.05 19.38 -17.77
N SER A 233 11.27 19.86 -16.55
CA SER A 233 12.60 20.15 -16.02
C SER A 233 13.44 18.89 -15.98
N GLY A 234 14.68 18.95 -16.49
CA GLY A 234 15.63 17.85 -16.35
C GLY A 234 15.94 17.57 -14.87
N HIS A 235 16.06 16.29 -14.53
CA HIS A 235 16.65 15.79 -13.29
C HIS A 235 16.06 16.44 -12.03
N HIS A 236 14.73 16.49 -11.98
CA HIS A 236 13.94 17.06 -10.89
C HIS A 236 14.30 18.50 -10.52
N GLY A 237 14.92 19.25 -11.44
CA GLY A 237 15.40 20.60 -11.19
C GLY A 237 16.81 20.66 -10.57
N SER A 238 17.61 19.61 -10.76
CA SER A 238 19.04 19.62 -10.46
C SER A 238 19.78 20.74 -11.20
N LYS A 239 20.85 21.25 -10.60
CA LYS A 239 21.81 22.17 -11.25
C LYS A 239 22.61 21.50 -12.38
N THR A 240 22.61 20.17 -12.47
CA THR A 240 23.28 19.41 -13.55
C THR A 240 22.49 19.39 -14.86
N SER A 241 21.24 19.85 -14.85
CA SER A 241 20.36 19.89 -16.02
C SER A 241 19.84 21.30 -16.28
N SER A 242 19.12 21.42 -17.40
CA SER A 242 18.54 22.65 -17.94
C SER A 242 19.58 23.75 -18.02
N GLY A 243 20.69 23.45 -18.71
CA GLY A 243 21.77 24.41 -18.94
C GLY A 243 21.31 25.60 -19.78
N TYR A 244 22.01 26.74 -19.65
CA TYR A 244 21.78 27.92 -20.49
C TYR A 244 21.73 27.60 -21.99
N PRO A 245 22.63 26.78 -22.57
CA PRO A 245 22.58 26.46 -24.00
C PRO A 245 21.26 25.80 -24.45
N LEU A 246 20.70 24.89 -23.62
CA LEU A 246 19.40 24.29 -23.90
C LEU A 246 18.29 25.33 -23.78
N LEU A 247 18.27 26.11 -22.70
CA LEU A 247 17.22 27.09 -22.44
C LEU A 247 17.19 28.24 -23.46
N ASP A 248 18.34 28.67 -23.96
CA ASP A 248 18.47 29.67 -25.03
C ASP A 248 17.82 29.23 -26.34
N LEU A 249 17.79 27.92 -26.60
CA LEU A 249 17.17 27.33 -27.80
C LEU A 249 15.71 26.94 -27.54
N ALA A 250 15.41 26.38 -26.36
CA ALA A 250 14.10 25.90 -26.00
C ALA A 250 13.10 27.04 -25.76
N LYS A 251 13.53 28.14 -25.13
CA LYS A 251 12.74 29.33 -24.77
C LYS A 251 11.32 29.03 -24.24
N PRO A 252 11.17 28.13 -23.24
CA PRO A 252 9.86 27.74 -22.73
C PRO A 252 9.12 28.91 -22.07
N THR A 253 7.79 28.91 -22.19
CA THR A 253 6.92 29.80 -21.40
C THR A 253 6.62 29.22 -20.02
N TYR A 254 6.52 27.88 -19.94
CA TYR A 254 6.20 27.14 -18.72
C TYR A 254 7.27 26.11 -18.40
N GLY A 255 7.57 25.93 -17.12
CA GLY A 255 8.38 24.83 -16.61
C GLY A 255 7.56 23.97 -15.66
N VAL A 256 7.67 22.65 -15.77
CA VAL A 256 7.11 21.71 -14.78
C VAL A 256 8.24 20.90 -14.17
N ILE A 257 8.34 20.92 -12.84
CA ILE A 257 9.36 20.17 -12.09
C ILE A 257 8.66 19.06 -11.31
N SER A 258 8.83 17.81 -11.74
CA SER A 258 8.47 16.65 -10.90
C SER A 258 9.56 16.50 -9.83
N VAL A 259 9.20 16.68 -8.57
CA VAL A 259 10.11 16.68 -7.42
C VAL A 259 9.34 16.41 -6.12
N GLY A 260 9.99 15.75 -5.16
CA GLY A 260 9.39 15.43 -3.88
C GLY A 260 9.62 16.49 -2.80
N ALA A 261 8.62 16.78 -1.97
CA ALA A 261 8.70 17.83 -0.92
C ALA A 261 9.77 17.58 0.17
N LYS A 262 10.22 16.34 0.34
CA LYS A 262 11.23 15.93 1.32
C LYS A 262 12.35 15.13 0.68
N ASN A 263 12.74 15.48 -0.55
CA ASN A 263 13.85 14.82 -1.22
C ASN A 263 15.18 15.17 -0.53
N SER A 264 16.08 14.20 -0.42
CA SER A 264 17.40 14.35 0.21
C SER A 264 18.44 15.02 -0.69
N PHE A 265 18.14 15.20 -1.98
CA PHE A 265 19.04 15.77 -2.99
C PHE A 265 19.09 17.31 -2.94
N GLY A 266 18.17 17.95 -2.23
CA GLY A 266 18.02 19.41 -2.23
C GLY A 266 17.49 19.95 -3.55
N HIS A 267 16.73 19.12 -4.29
CA HIS A 267 16.04 19.49 -5.51
C HIS A 267 14.71 20.21 -5.21
N PRO A 268 14.22 21.09 -6.10
CA PRO A 268 14.99 21.70 -7.17
C PRO A 268 16.08 22.60 -6.57
N ASN A 269 17.26 22.64 -7.18
CA ASN A 269 18.32 23.51 -6.70
C ASN A 269 17.97 24.98 -6.97
N LYS A 270 18.37 25.87 -6.05
CA LYS A 270 18.14 27.32 -6.19
C LYS A 270 18.66 27.86 -7.53
N GLU A 271 19.83 27.40 -7.97
CA GLU A 271 20.41 27.78 -9.27
C GLU A 271 19.48 27.50 -10.45
N THR A 272 18.77 26.37 -10.44
CA THR A 272 17.81 26.02 -11.50
C THR A 272 16.57 26.89 -11.44
N LEU A 273 16.07 27.22 -10.25
CA LEU A 273 14.97 28.17 -10.10
C LEU A 273 15.36 29.58 -10.55
N ASP A 274 16.58 30.03 -10.24
CA ASP A 274 17.11 31.31 -10.69
C ASP A 274 17.24 31.37 -12.23
N LYS A 275 17.67 30.28 -12.87
CA LYS A 275 17.65 30.13 -14.33
C LYS A 275 16.23 30.29 -14.87
N TYR A 276 15.26 29.56 -14.34
CA TYR A 276 13.87 29.65 -14.82
C TYR A 276 13.25 31.04 -14.62
N ALA A 277 13.60 31.72 -13.52
CA ALA A 277 13.20 33.11 -13.30
C ALA A 277 13.84 34.07 -14.31
N PHE A 278 15.12 33.88 -14.65
CA PHE A 278 15.83 34.66 -15.67
C PHE A 278 15.15 34.55 -17.05
N TYR A 279 14.72 33.35 -17.45
CA TYR A 279 13.94 33.12 -18.68
C TYR A 279 12.44 33.48 -18.55
N LYS A 280 12.02 34.04 -17.41
CA LYS A 280 10.63 34.48 -17.13
C LYS A 280 9.60 33.35 -17.29
N MET A 281 10.00 32.12 -16.97
CA MET A 281 9.11 30.96 -17.02
C MET A 281 8.10 31.00 -15.88
N LYS A 282 6.86 30.60 -16.15
CA LYS A 282 5.93 30.22 -15.08
C LYS A 282 6.21 28.78 -14.68
N VAL A 283 6.62 28.56 -13.44
CA VAL A 283 7.07 27.25 -12.93
C VAL A 283 5.97 26.61 -12.08
N PHE A 284 5.68 25.33 -12.35
CA PHE A 284 4.88 24.45 -11.49
C PHE A 284 5.78 23.36 -10.91
N ARG A 285 5.57 22.98 -9.64
CA ARG A 285 6.39 21.98 -8.97
C ARG A 285 5.54 20.99 -8.20
N THR A 286 5.70 19.68 -8.42
CA THR A 286 4.82 18.70 -7.80
C THR A 286 4.88 18.68 -6.27
N ASP A 287 5.97 19.14 -5.67
CA ASP A 287 6.11 19.28 -4.22
C ASP A 287 5.26 20.41 -3.62
N GLN A 288 4.94 21.45 -4.39
CA GLN A 288 4.16 22.62 -3.96
C GLN A 288 2.74 22.62 -4.55
N ASP A 289 2.63 22.16 -5.79
CA ASP A 289 1.43 22.15 -6.62
C ASP A 289 0.70 20.80 -6.61
N GLY A 290 1.30 19.75 -6.04
CA GLY A 290 0.77 18.39 -6.15
C GLY A 290 0.80 17.88 -7.58
N THR A 291 -0.16 17.03 -7.95
CA THR A 291 -0.31 16.61 -9.36
C THR A 291 -0.66 17.83 -10.21
N VAL A 292 0.11 18.04 -11.29
CA VAL A 292 -0.08 19.16 -12.23
C VAL A 292 -0.69 18.63 -13.51
N ASP A 293 -1.93 19.02 -13.80
CA ASP A 293 -2.61 18.74 -15.05
C ASP A 293 -2.42 19.90 -16.04
N SER A 294 -2.24 19.57 -17.31
CA SER A 294 -2.28 20.54 -18.40
C SER A 294 -3.18 20.07 -19.54
N TYR A 295 -3.89 21.01 -20.16
CA TYR A 295 -4.87 20.77 -21.21
C TYR A 295 -4.61 21.73 -22.37
N THR A 296 -4.61 21.23 -23.60
CA THR A 296 -4.49 22.09 -24.78
C THR A 296 -5.40 21.62 -25.91
N ASP A 297 -6.01 22.58 -26.61
CA ASP A 297 -6.73 22.40 -27.88
C ASP A 297 -5.81 22.61 -29.11
N GLY A 298 -4.52 22.77 -28.86
CA GLY A 298 -3.49 23.11 -29.83
C GLY A 298 -3.37 24.60 -30.17
N LYS A 299 -4.15 25.48 -29.53
CA LYS A 299 -4.02 26.94 -29.65
C LYS A 299 -3.72 27.59 -28.30
N THR A 300 -4.37 27.11 -27.25
CA THR A 300 -4.26 27.59 -25.87
C THR A 300 -3.82 26.45 -24.96
N ILE A 301 -3.24 26.78 -23.82
CA ILE A 301 -2.86 25.82 -22.79
C ILE A 301 -3.36 26.31 -21.43
N GLN A 302 -3.98 25.41 -20.67
CA GLN A 302 -4.41 25.61 -19.29
C GLN A 302 -3.65 24.65 -18.38
N PHE A 303 -3.29 25.11 -17.19
CA PHE A 303 -2.78 24.28 -16.10
C PHE A 303 -3.78 24.22 -14.94
N VAL A 304 -3.85 23.07 -14.27
CA VAL A 304 -4.61 22.85 -13.05
C VAL A 304 -3.70 22.14 -12.05
N SER A 305 -3.66 22.64 -10.81
CA SER A 305 -2.88 22.09 -9.70
C SER A 305 -3.59 22.31 -8.37
N ASN A 306 -3.00 21.87 -7.26
CA ASN A 306 -3.50 22.18 -5.91
C ASN A 306 -3.63 23.69 -5.67
N GLN A 307 -2.75 24.50 -6.26
CA GLN A 307 -2.78 25.97 -6.12
C GLN A 307 -3.83 26.63 -7.03
N SER A 308 -4.47 25.87 -7.93
CA SER A 308 -5.57 26.40 -8.73
C SER A 308 -6.83 26.57 -7.89
N ALA A 309 -7.58 27.65 -8.12
CA ALA A 309 -8.86 27.86 -7.45
C ALA A 309 -9.82 26.70 -7.75
N LEU A 310 -10.48 26.18 -6.72
CA LEU A 310 -11.50 25.15 -6.88
C LEU A 310 -12.68 25.69 -7.69
N ALA A 311 -13.22 24.88 -8.60
CA ALA A 311 -14.36 25.24 -9.45
C ALA A 311 -15.21 24.01 -9.80
N ILE A 312 -16.54 24.19 -9.87
CA ILE A 312 -17.47 23.18 -10.40
C ILE A 312 -17.40 23.21 -11.93
N THR A 313 -17.04 22.08 -12.53
CA THR A 313 -16.91 21.91 -13.99
C THR A 313 -18.15 21.29 -14.62
N LYS A 314 -18.94 20.51 -13.86
CA LYS A 314 -20.28 20.05 -14.23
C LYS A 314 -21.25 20.26 -13.07
N GLN A 315 -22.37 20.90 -13.36
CA GLN A 315 -23.45 21.18 -12.39
C GLN A 315 -24.07 19.87 -11.85
N PRO A 316 -24.63 19.88 -10.63
CA PRO A 316 -25.21 18.69 -10.03
C PRO A 316 -26.44 18.17 -10.78
N GLN A 317 -26.49 16.86 -10.97
CA GLN A 317 -27.56 16.15 -11.67
C GLN A 317 -28.07 14.97 -10.82
N ILE A 318 -29.40 14.75 -10.84
CA ILE A 318 -30.01 13.58 -10.22
C ILE A 318 -29.85 12.39 -11.17
N ILE A 319 -29.06 11.39 -10.79
CA ILE A 319 -28.81 10.19 -11.59
C ILE A 319 -29.65 8.99 -11.15
N SER A 320 -30.24 9.04 -9.95
CA SER A 320 -31.20 8.04 -9.44
C SER A 320 -32.14 8.68 -8.41
N LEU A 321 -33.41 8.26 -8.38
CA LEU A 321 -34.45 8.82 -7.51
C LEU A 321 -35.47 7.76 -7.13
N THR A 322 -35.78 7.66 -5.83
CA THR A 322 -36.82 6.77 -5.27
C THR A 322 -37.81 7.56 -4.40
N ALA A 323 -38.69 6.86 -3.68
CA ALA A 323 -39.56 7.48 -2.68
C ALA A 323 -38.80 7.94 -1.42
N ASN A 324 -37.62 7.36 -1.14
CA ASN A 324 -36.89 7.56 0.12
C ASN A 324 -35.40 7.88 -0.07
N SER A 325 -34.91 7.97 -1.30
CA SER A 325 -33.52 8.27 -1.61
C SER A 325 -33.35 9.01 -2.93
N ALA A 326 -32.21 9.69 -3.08
CA ALA A 326 -31.82 10.34 -4.33
C ALA A 326 -30.29 10.32 -4.47
N THR A 327 -29.78 9.99 -5.65
CA THR A 327 -28.34 10.01 -5.96
C THR A 327 -28.02 11.22 -6.84
N ILE A 328 -27.11 12.07 -6.36
CA ILE A 328 -26.69 13.34 -6.98
C ILE A 328 -25.26 13.18 -7.48
N GLN A 329 -24.96 13.64 -8.71
CA GLN A 329 -23.62 13.60 -9.29
C GLN A 329 -23.20 14.96 -9.86
N TRP A 330 -21.96 15.38 -9.61
CA TRP A 330 -21.37 16.62 -10.16
C TRP A 330 -19.85 16.48 -10.38
N SER A 331 -19.20 17.48 -10.98
CA SER A 331 -17.74 17.44 -11.17
C SER A 331 -17.03 18.74 -10.81
N THR A 332 -15.80 18.63 -10.33
CA THR A 332 -14.89 19.75 -10.03
C THR A 332 -13.64 19.71 -10.92
N ASN A 333 -12.89 20.82 -10.96
CA ASN A 333 -11.65 20.93 -11.73
C ASN A 333 -10.45 20.25 -11.06
N LYS A 334 -10.46 20.13 -9.73
CA LYS A 334 -9.48 19.41 -8.92
C LYS A 334 -10.18 18.54 -7.88
N ASN A 335 -9.44 17.59 -7.32
CA ASN A 335 -9.98 16.73 -6.27
C ASN A 335 -10.50 17.57 -5.10
N SER A 336 -11.65 17.17 -4.59
CA SER A 336 -12.28 17.79 -3.43
C SER A 336 -13.12 16.73 -2.70
N ASN A 337 -13.48 17.03 -1.46
CA ASN A 337 -14.49 16.26 -0.75
C ASN A 337 -15.89 16.74 -1.14
N SER A 338 -16.89 15.94 -0.80
CA SER A 338 -18.28 16.17 -1.14
C SER A 338 -19.11 16.35 0.11
N THR A 339 -19.94 17.39 0.15
CA THR A 339 -21.04 17.48 1.10
C THR A 339 -22.30 17.88 0.35
N VAL A 340 -23.42 17.23 0.63
CA VAL A 340 -24.73 17.68 0.17
C VAL A 340 -25.53 18.11 1.39
N ARG A 341 -25.85 19.39 1.46
CA ARG A 341 -26.81 19.95 2.43
C ARG A 341 -28.19 19.94 1.80
N TYR A 342 -29.25 19.58 2.53
CA TYR A 342 -30.59 19.43 1.97
C TYR A 342 -31.71 19.64 3.00
N GLY A 343 -32.92 19.93 2.52
CA GLY A 343 -34.13 20.03 3.33
C GLY A 343 -35.33 20.55 2.55
N THR A 344 -36.51 20.57 3.16
CA THR A 344 -37.79 20.91 2.48
C THR A 344 -38.04 22.42 2.36
N SER A 345 -37.40 23.21 3.23
CA SER A 345 -37.44 24.68 3.21
C SER A 345 -36.02 25.24 3.30
N ASP A 346 -35.34 24.88 4.38
CA ASP A 346 -33.96 25.24 4.73
C ASP A 346 -33.05 24.01 4.67
N LEU A 347 -31.74 24.22 4.49
CA LEU A 347 -30.75 23.15 4.36
C LEU A 347 -30.29 22.63 5.73
N THR A 348 -31.21 22.04 6.49
CA THR A 348 -30.97 21.62 7.89
C THR A 348 -30.32 20.25 8.02
N SER A 349 -30.37 19.43 6.97
CA SER A 349 -29.71 18.13 6.93
C SER A 349 -28.45 18.22 6.08
N GLU A 350 -27.43 17.45 6.41
CA GLU A 350 -26.23 17.32 5.58
C GLU A 350 -25.78 15.87 5.51
N LYS A 351 -25.21 15.50 4.36
CA LYS A 351 -24.50 14.25 4.17
C LYS A 351 -23.15 14.57 3.54
N ALA A 352 -22.08 14.29 4.28
CA ALA A 352 -20.72 14.37 3.78
C ALA A 352 -20.29 13.00 3.23
N LEU A 353 -19.47 13.03 2.18
CA LEU A 353 -18.81 11.87 1.62
C LEU A 353 -17.33 12.26 1.39
N ASP A 354 -16.43 11.42 1.88
CA ASP A 354 -15.00 11.74 2.01
C ASP A 354 -14.03 11.20 0.93
N PRO A 355 -14.46 10.72 -0.27
CA PRO A 355 -13.49 10.43 -1.31
C PRO A 355 -13.03 11.75 -1.93
N PHE A 356 -11.72 12.02 -1.85
CA PHE A 356 -11.08 13.17 -2.46
C PHE A 356 -11.00 12.98 -3.99
N VAL A 357 -12.07 13.37 -4.71
CA VAL A 357 -12.29 13.04 -6.14
C VAL A 357 -12.70 14.26 -6.97
N THR A 358 -12.69 14.14 -8.29
CA THR A 358 -13.20 15.15 -9.24
C THR A 358 -14.62 14.84 -9.73
N LEU A 359 -15.05 13.57 -9.69
CA LEU A 359 -16.41 13.14 -9.98
C LEU A 359 -17.09 12.75 -8.67
N HIS A 360 -18.00 13.59 -8.23
CA HIS A 360 -18.71 13.45 -6.96
C HIS A 360 -20.01 12.72 -7.19
N THR A 361 -20.29 11.66 -6.43
CA THR A 361 -21.58 10.95 -6.45
C THR A 361 -22.01 10.69 -5.02
N LEU A 362 -23.17 11.20 -4.62
CA LEU A 362 -23.65 11.10 -3.24
C LEU A 362 -25.13 10.71 -3.22
N THR A 363 -25.46 9.65 -2.47
CA THR A 363 -26.84 9.19 -2.28
C THR A 363 -27.41 9.70 -0.95
N LEU A 364 -28.41 10.58 -1.02
CA LEU A 364 -29.25 10.95 0.12
C LEU A 364 -30.20 9.79 0.43
N THR A 365 -30.32 9.41 1.70
CA THR A 365 -31.19 8.33 2.18
C THR A 365 -32.16 8.86 3.25
N GLY A 366 -33.20 8.09 3.58
CA GLY A 366 -34.18 8.48 4.60
C GLY A 366 -35.08 9.67 4.21
N LEU A 367 -35.18 9.98 2.92
CA LEU A 367 -36.10 11.01 2.42
C LEU A 367 -37.56 10.58 2.61
N ARG A 368 -38.46 11.56 2.69
CA ARG A 368 -39.91 11.31 2.78
C ARG A 368 -40.50 11.16 1.37
N PRO A 369 -41.46 10.26 1.13
CA PRO A 369 -42.17 10.18 -0.15
C PRO A 369 -42.94 11.45 -0.50
N SER A 370 -43.18 11.68 -1.79
CA SER A 370 -43.91 12.85 -2.33
C SER A 370 -43.44 14.21 -1.78
N THR A 371 -42.15 14.33 -1.47
CA THR A 371 -41.61 15.49 -0.78
C THR A 371 -40.56 16.18 -1.66
N THR A 372 -40.68 17.50 -1.78
CA THR A 372 -39.69 18.31 -2.48
C THR A 372 -38.59 18.75 -1.53
N TYR A 373 -37.34 18.52 -1.92
CA TYR A 373 -36.15 18.93 -1.21
C TYR A 373 -35.36 19.93 -2.05
N LYS A 374 -34.89 21.00 -1.42
CA LYS A 374 -33.76 21.80 -1.90
C LYS A 374 -32.48 21.12 -1.44
N PHE A 375 -31.44 21.19 -2.25
CA PHE A 375 -30.12 20.76 -1.86
C PHE A 375 -29.04 21.73 -2.37
N GLN A 376 -27.91 21.75 -1.68
CA GLN A 376 -26.69 22.44 -2.08
C GLN A 376 -25.56 21.42 -2.03
N VAL A 377 -24.92 21.21 -3.18
CA VAL A 377 -23.65 20.49 -3.20
C VAL A 377 -22.55 21.46 -2.80
N VAL A 378 -21.63 20.97 -1.98
CA VAL A 378 -20.50 21.70 -1.43
C VAL A 378 -19.28 20.85 -1.72
N SER A 379 -18.32 21.43 -2.43
CA SER A 379 -17.02 20.82 -2.69
C SER A 379 -15.92 21.66 -2.07
N GLN A 380 -15.02 20.99 -1.37
CA GLN A 380 -13.92 21.62 -0.64
C GLN A 380 -12.64 20.85 -0.88
N ASP A 381 -11.55 21.55 -1.17
CA ASP A 381 -10.22 20.95 -1.14
C ASP A 381 -9.75 20.94 0.32
N GLU A 382 -9.62 19.76 0.95
CA GLU A 382 -9.26 19.65 2.37
C GLU A 382 -7.91 20.31 2.71
N ARG A 383 -7.03 20.46 1.71
CA ARG A 383 -5.72 21.10 1.86
C ARG A 383 -5.83 22.63 1.81
N GLN A 384 -6.97 23.15 1.38
CA GLN A 384 -7.32 24.55 1.31
C GLN A 384 -8.75 24.73 1.85
N PRO A 385 -8.97 24.53 3.17
CA PRO A 385 -10.30 24.49 3.75
C PRO A 385 -11.09 25.80 3.53
N ASP A 386 -10.40 26.92 3.31
CA ASP A 386 -11.05 28.20 3.02
C ASP A 386 -11.60 28.31 1.59
N GLN A 387 -11.26 27.37 0.69
CA GLN A 387 -11.75 27.33 -0.69
C GLN A 387 -12.86 26.30 -0.86
N VAL A 388 -14.10 26.80 -0.83
CA VAL A 388 -15.31 26.00 -1.03
C VAL A 388 -16.03 26.48 -2.29
N VAL A 389 -16.55 25.55 -3.08
CA VAL A 389 -17.46 25.83 -4.19
C VAL A 389 -18.80 25.16 -3.95
N THR A 390 -19.88 25.86 -4.31
CA THR A 390 -21.24 25.38 -4.09
C THR A 390 -22.08 25.46 -5.36
N ALA A 391 -23.03 24.54 -5.50
CA ALA A 391 -24.11 24.64 -6.48
C ALA A 391 -25.42 24.14 -5.89
N ASP A 392 -26.51 24.85 -6.19
CA ASP A 392 -27.83 24.53 -5.67
C ASP A 392 -28.63 23.67 -6.66
N GLY A 393 -29.57 22.90 -6.13
CA GLY A 393 -30.51 22.12 -6.92
C GLY A 393 -31.78 21.76 -6.13
N THR A 394 -32.71 21.11 -6.81
CA THR A 394 -33.98 20.66 -6.23
C THR A 394 -34.31 19.26 -6.72
N LEU A 395 -34.97 18.47 -5.87
CA LEU A 395 -35.52 17.16 -6.22
C LEU A 395 -36.89 16.96 -5.58
N THR A 396 -37.74 16.11 -6.15
CA THR A 396 -39.03 15.71 -5.58
C THR A 396 -39.12 14.20 -5.57
N THR A 397 -39.19 13.58 -4.39
CA THR A 397 -39.26 12.12 -4.25
C THR A 397 -40.58 11.55 -4.78
N ALA A 398 -40.55 10.30 -5.22
CA ALA A 398 -41.75 9.59 -5.66
C ALA A 398 -42.71 9.31 -4.48
N ALA A 399 -43.98 8.99 -4.77
CA ALA A 399 -45.02 8.81 -3.75
C ALA A 399 -44.90 7.54 -2.88
N GLY A 400 -44.09 6.57 -3.29
CA GLY A 400 -44.03 5.25 -2.65
C GLY A 400 -45.28 4.40 -2.90
N SER A 401 -45.23 3.11 -2.55
CA SER A 401 -46.31 2.15 -2.84
C SER A 401 -47.49 2.19 -1.85
N GLY A 402 -47.36 2.90 -0.72
CA GLY A 402 -48.38 3.00 0.33
C GLY A 402 -48.53 1.75 1.23
N VAL A 403 -47.75 0.69 0.97
CA VAL A 403 -47.74 -0.57 1.74
C VAL A 403 -46.62 -0.52 2.79
N ALA A 404 -46.87 -0.98 4.02
CA ALA A 404 -45.84 -1.09 5.06
C ALA A 404 -44.82 -2.19 4.70
N GLN A 405 -43.68 -1.80 4.13
CA GLN A 405 -42.61 -2.70 3.68
C GLN A 405 -41.52 -2.87 4.76
N PRO A 406 -40.73 -3.95 4.72
CA PRO A 406 -39.54 -4.11 5.56
C PRO A 406 -38.56 -2.96 5.34
N LYS A 407 -37.80 -2.61 6.39
CA LYS A 407 -36.84 -1.51 6.40
C LYS A 407 -35.56 -1.87 7.13
N ILE A 408 -34.45 -1.23 6.78
CA ILE A 408 -33.18 -1.38 7.47
C ILE A 408 -33.26 -0.61 8.80
N ALA A 409 -32.98 -1.30 9.89
CA ALA A 409 -33.08 -0.79 11.26
C ALA A 409 -31.72 -0.39 11.84
N GLY A 410 -30.62 -0.99 11.37
CA GLY A 410 -29.28 -0.72 11.87
C GLY A 410 -28.21 -1.34 10.99
N MET A 411 -26.98 -0.82 11.08
CA MET A 411 -25.81 -1.35 10.39
C MET A 411 -24.55 -1.09 11.22
N GLY A 412 -23.61 -2.05 11.23
CA GLY A 412 -22.37 -1.92 12.00
C GLY A 412 -21.32 -2.97 11.63
N THR A 413 -20.12 -2.83 12.15
CA THR A 413 -19.00 -3.78 11.97
C THR A 413 -18.72 -4.52 13.27
N ASN A 414 -18.23 -5.77 13.15
CA ASN A 414 -17.76 -6.54 14.32
C ASN A 414 -16.35 -6.14 14.80
N ALA A 415 -15.65 -5.31 14.03
CA ALA A 415 -14.29 -4.87 14.33
C ALA A 415 -14.23 -3.34 14.48
N LYS A 416 -13.54 -2.89 15.53
CA LYS A 416 -13.30 -1.47 15.84
C LYS A 416 -12.33 -0.84 14.83
N ASN A 417 -11.24 -1.55 14.52
CA ASN A 417 -10.26 -1.15 13.51
C ASN A 417 -10.34 -2.12 12.33
N ILE A 418 -10.55 -1.60 11.12
CA ILE A 418 -10.55 -2.39 9.89
C ILE A 418 -9.18 -2.27 9.26
N TYR A 419 -8.56 -3.40 8.91
CA TYR A 419 -7.26 -3.43 8.27
C TYR A 419 -7.36 -3.97 6.85
N ILE A 420 -6.49 -3.49 5.97
CA ILE A 420 -6.39 -3.98 4.60
C ILE A 420 -6.10 -5.49 4.57
N ARG A 421 -6.78 -6.20 3.67
CA ARG A 421 -6.73 -7.67 3.50
C ARG A 421 -6.99 -8.44 4.80
N ARG A 422 -7.71 -7.82 5.75
CA ARG A 422 -8.16 -8.49 6.96
C ARG A 422 -9.68 -8.65 6.86
N PRO A 423 -10.17 -9.90 6.82
CA PRO A 423 -11.61 -10.15 6.84
C PRO A 423 -12.28 -9.56 8.09
N PHE A 424 -13.46 -8.99 7.90
CA PHE A 424 -14.37 -8.56 8.96
C PHE A 424 -15.82 -8.83 8.53
N SER A 425 -16.77 -8.62 9.43
CA SER A 425 -18.20 -8.80 9.13
C SER A 425 -18.95 -7.48 9.27
N VAL A 426 -19.88 -7.26 8.36
CA VAL A 426 -20.84 -6.17 8.40
C VAL A 426 -22.20 -6.75 8.75
N GLN A 427 -22.75 -6.31 9.87
CA GLN A 427 -24.10 -6.64 10.30
C GLN A 427 -25.09 -5.63 9.74
N VAL A 428 -26.19 -6.10 9.17
CA VAL A 428 -27.33 -5.29 8.75
C VAL A 428 -28.60 -5.86 9.38
N ASP A 429 -29.28 -5.03 10.17
CA ASP A 429 -30.53 -5.41 10.81
C ASP A 429 -31.72 -4.92 9.99
N VAL A 430 -32.70 -5.78 9.72
CA VAL A 430 -33.92 -5.45 8.97
C VAL A 430 -35.13 -5.69 9.86
N LYS A 431 -36.08 -4.75 9.87
CA LYS A 431 -37.33 -4.84 10.62
C LYS A 431 -38.53 -4.85 9.68
N ASN A 432 -39.48 -5.75 9.94
CA ASN A 432 -40.77 -5.77 9.26
C ASN A 432 -41.83 -5.07 10.13
N PRO A 433 -42.35 -3.90 9.71
CA PRO A 433 -43.41 -3.21 10.44
C PRO A 433 -44.82 -3.79 10.17
N ALA A 434 -44.98 -4.62 9.13
CA ALA A 434 -46.28 -5.16 8.75
C ALA A 434 -46.81 -6.19 9.76
N LYS A 435 -48.14 -6.32 9.81
CA LYS A 435 -48.84 -7.35 10.60
C LYS A 435 -48.71 -8.76 9.99
N GLU A 436 -48.25 -8.85 8.75
CA GLU A 436 -48.03 -10.11 8.02
C GLU A 436 -46.54 -10.36 7.79
N PRO A 437 -46.08 -11.62 7.71
CA PRO A 437 -44.74 -11.96 7.28
C PRO A 437 -44.45 -11.45 5.85
N GLN A 438 -43.21 -11.04 5.61
CA GLN A 438 -42.77 -10.52 4.32
C GLN A 438 -41.67 -11.43 3.74
N LYS A 439 -41.79 -11.76 2.45
CA LYS A 439 -40.87 -12.63 1.68
C LYS A 439 -40.64 -12.04 0.28
N GLY A 440 -39.62 -12.53 -0.42
CA GLY A 440 -39.27 -12.06 -1.77
C GLY A 440 -38.48 -10.75 -1.79
N TYR A 441 -37.85 -10.42 -0.65
CA TYR A 441 -36.93 -9.30 -0.54
C TYR A 441 -35.50 -9.84 -0.58
N SER A 442 -34.58 -9.03 -1.10
CA SER A 442 -33.15 -9.31 -1.05
C SER A 442 -32.41 -8.09 -0.51
N LEU A 443 -31.35 -8.33 0.24
CA LEU A 443 -30.46 -7.31 0.74
C LEU A 443 -29.15 -7.43 -0.02
N ALA A 444 -28.60 -6.31 -0.48
CA ALA A 444 -27.28 -6.25 -1.08
C ALA A 444 -26.41 -5.26 -0.31
N LEU A 445 -25.14 -5.60 -0.12
CA LEU A 445 -24.15 -4.69 0.46
C LEU A 445 -23.19 -4.25 -0.65
N TYR A 446 -23.00 -2.95 -0.79
CA TYR A 446 -22.05 -2.34 -1.72
C TYR A 446 -21.00 -1.53 -0.96
N HIS A 447 -19.90 -1.18 -1.63
CA HIS A 447 -19.01 -0.12 -1.19
C HIS A 447 -19.04 1.08 -2.14
N SER A 448 -18.84 2.29 -1.64
CA SER A 448 -18.71 3.55 -2.39
C SER A 448 -19.93 4.00 -3.22
N CYS A 449 -20.53 3.14 -4.06
CA CYS A 449 -21.78 3.40 -4.78
C CYS A 449 -22.51 2.09 -5.15
N MET A 450 -23.81 2.21 -5.48
CA MET A 450 -24.68 1.08 -5.87
C MET A 450 -24.43 0.64 -7.32
N ASP A 451 -23.24 0.10 -7.58
CA ASP A 451 -22.84 -0.48 -8.87
C ASP A 451 -22.46 -1.95 -8.68
N ASN A 452 -22.71 -2.81 -9.67
CA ASN A 452 -22.37 -4.23 -9.61
C ASN A 452 -20.88 -4.47 -9.41
N ALA A 453 -20.00 -3.59 -9.90
CA ALA A 453 -18.56 -3.67 -9.67
C ALA A 453 -18.17 -3.48 -8.19
N ASN A 454 -19.07 -2.89 -7.39
CA ASN A 454 -18.85 -2.63 -5.97
C ASN A 454 -19.69 -3.52 -5.04
N LEU A 455 -20.36 -4.54 -5.58
CA LEU A 455 -21.19 -5.45 -4.81
C LEU A 455 -20.30 -6.35 -3.94
N LEU A 456 -20.48 -6.26 -2.62
CA LEU A 456 -19.77 -7.06 -1.62
C LEU A 456 -20.51 -8.37 -1.31
N GLY A 457 -21.84 -8.39 -1.44
CA GLY A 457 -22.61 -9.62 -1.23
C GLY A 457 -24.12 -9.37 -1.22
N THR A 458 -24.88 -10.47 -1.25
CA THR A 458 -26.34 -10.45 -1.18
C THR A 458 -26.86 -11.48 -0.18
N ALA A 459 -28.05 -11.23 0.37
CA ALA A 459 -28.77 -12.14 1.24
C ALA A 459 -30.27 -12.10 0.93
N GLU A 460 -30.94 -13.26 0.97
CA GLU A 460 -32.40 -13.28 0.94
C GLU A 460 -32.97 -12.83 2.28
N VAL A 461 -33.99 -11.98 2.23
CA VAL A 461 -34.63 -11.40 3.41
C VAL A 461 -36.01 -12.01 3.59
N ALA A 462 -36.16 -12.77 4.67
CA ALA A 462 -37.43 -13.28 5.15
C ALA A 462 -37.62 -12.86 6.62
N VAL A 463 -38.62 -12.02 6.89
CA VAL A 463 -38.84 -11.45 8.24
C VAL A 463 -40.28 -11.70 8.69
N LYS A 464 -40.43 -12.23 9.91
CA LYS A 464 -41.73 -12.51 10.53
C LYS A 464 -42.57 -11.24 10.70
N ALA A 465 -43.89 -11.39 10.87
CA ALA A 465 -44.79 -10.30 11.20
C ALA A 465 -44.31 -9.54 12.44
N LYS A 466 -44.23 -8.20 12.36
CA LYS A 466 -43.68 -7.33 13.43
C LYS A 466 -42.29 -7.75 13.95
N GLY A 467 -41.54 -8.53 13.16
CA GLY A 467 -40.25 -9.11 13.57
C GLY A 467 -39.04 -8.34 13.07
N SER A 468 -37.85 -8.84 13.43
CA SER A 468 -36.56 -8.41 12.91
C SER A 468 -35.75 -9.61 12.40
N GLY A 469 -34.76 -9.34 11.55
CA GLY A 469 -33.71 -10.28 11.16
C GLY A 469 -32.36 -9.55 11.10
N SER A 470 -31.27 -10.27 11.38
CA SER A 470 -29.90 -9.76 11.31
C SER A 470 -29.12 -10.54 10.26
N PHE A 471 -28.47 -9.83 9.36
CA PHE A 471 -27.77 -10.40 8.20
C PHE A 471 -26.30 -10.00 8.27
N GLN A 472 -25.42 -10.98 8.14
CA GLN A 472 -23.98 -10.79 8.23
C GLN A 472 -23.36 -10.94 6.84
N PHE A 473 -22.52 -9.98 6.46
CA PHE A 473 -21.78 -9.99 5.21
C PHE A 473 -20.29 -10.10 5.53
N PRO A 474 -19.59 -11.17 5.11
CA PRO A 474 -18.14 -11.22 5.19
C PRO A 474 -17.56 -10.22 4.17
N VAL A 475 -16.67 -9.36 4.63
CA VAL A 475 -16.05 -8.33 3.82
C VAL A 475 -14.54 -8.40 4.00
N GLU A 476 -13.82 -8.30 2.88
CA GLU A 476 -12.39 -8.03 2.86
C GLU A 476 -12.14 -6.84 1.93
N LEU A 477 -11.38 -5.86 2.41
CA LEU A 477 -11.04 -4.67 1.64
C LEU A 477 -9.54 -4.66 1.35
N ASN A 478 -9.21 -4.32 0.11
CA ASN A 478 -7.86 -4.41 -0.47
C ASN A 478 -7.31 -3.04 -0.86
N TRP A 479 -7.84 -1.96 -0.25
CA TRP A 479 -7.35 -0.58 -0.35
C TRP A 479 -7.36 0.12 1.01
N LEU A 480 -6.69 1.26 1.10
CA LEU A 480 -6.60 2.09 2.31
C LEU A 480 -7.53 3.30 2.25
N GLY A 481 -7.86 3.85 3.42
CA GLY A 481 -8.61 5.08 3.57
C GLY A 481 -10.08 4.85 3.88
N LYS A 482 -10.86 5.93 3.81
CA LYS A 482 -12.28 5.90 4.14
C LYS A 482 -13.11 5.30 3.01
N VAL A 483 -14.08 4.48 3.38
CA VAL A 483 -15.03 3.85 2.46
C VAL A 483 -16.43 3.87 3.07
N GLU A 484 -17.43 4.23 2.26
CA GLU A 484 -18.84 4.08 2.62
C GLU A 484 -19.28 2.66 2.26
N LEU A 485 -19.87 1.95 3.21
CA LEU A 485 -20.60 0.72 2.96
C LEU A 485 -22.09 1.07 2.85
N ILE A 486 -22.78 0.49 1.87
CA ILE A 486 -24.17 0.83 1.54
C ILE A 486 -24.98 -0.46 1.49
N ALA A 487 -25.92 -0.63 2.42
CA ALA A 487 -26.91 -1.70 2.38
C ALA A 487 -28.15 -1.24 1.61
N VAL A 488 -28.63 -2.07 0.69
CA VAL A 488 -29.77 -1.80 -0.17
C VAL A 488 -30.74 -2.98 -0.11
N LEU A 489 -31.95 -2.70 0.35
CA LEU A 489 -33.05 -3.67 0.40
C LEU A 489 -33.88 -3.54 -0.87
N PHE A 490 -34.09 -4.67 -1.56
CA PHE A 490 -34.84 -4.77 -2.80
C PHE A 490 -36.09 -5.63 -2.66
N GLN A 491 -37.08 -5.38 -3.51
CA GLN A 491 -38.14 -6.31 -3.86
C GLN A 491 -38.12 -6.47 -5.39
N GLY A 492 -37.62 -7.62 -5.88
CA GLY A 492 -37.32 -7.77 -7.30
C GLY A 492 -36.22 -6.78 -7.75
N LYS A 493 -36.57 -5.83 -8.63
CA LYS A 493 -35.65 -4.76 -9.10
C LYS A 493 -35.87 -3.41 -8.42
N GLU A 494 -36.91 -3.30 -7.60
CA GLU A 494 -37.27 -2.05 -6.94
C GLU A 494 -36.47 -1.91 -5.64
N ILE A 495 -35.87 -0.74 -5.41
CA ILE A 495 -35.21 -0.39 -4.15
C ILE A 495 -36.29 0.01 -3.15
N ILE A 496 -36.35 -0.72 -2.05
CA ILE A 496 -37.31 -0.52 -0.96
C ILE A 496 -36.73 0.38 0.13
N ASP A 497 -35.48 0.13 0.51
CA ASP A 497 -34.81 0.91 1.55
C ASP A 497 -33.29 0.87 1.39
N THR A 498 -32.61 1.87 1.97
CA THR A 498 -31.15 1.99 1.91
C THR A 498 -30.59 2.53 3.22
N SER A 499 -29.45 2.01 3.66
CA SER A 499 -28.69 2.52 4.81
C SER A 499 -27.19 2.49 4.51
N SER A 500 -26.40 3.28 5.22
CA SER A 500 -24.94 3.33 5.02
C SER A 500 -24.16 3.64 6.31
N ILE A 501 -22.89 3.22 6.34
CA ILE A 501 -21.91 3.60 7.36
C ILE A 501 -20.58 3.92 6.68
N ALA A 502 -19.81 4.86 7.24
CA ALA A 502 -18.43 5.10 6.82
C ALA A 502 -17.47 4.33 7.75
N ILE A 503 -16.48 3.67 7.16
CA ILE A 503 -15.39 3.01 7.88
C ILE A 503 -14.04 3.49 7.33
N GLU A 504 -12.99 3.36 8.13
CA GLU A 504 -11.61 3.67 7.72
C GLU A 504 -10.78 2.39 7.69
N VAL A 505 -10.03 2.18 6.60
CA VAL A 505 -9.19 1.00 6.40
C VAL A 505 -7.72 1.36 6.62
N PHE A 506 -7.10 0.70 7.60
CA PHE A 506 -5.73 0.94 8.03
C PHE A 506 -4.73 -0.10 7.47
N PRO A 507 -3.45 0.26 7.29
CA PRO A 507 -2.41 -0.72 7.00
C PRO A 507 -2.02 -1.51 8.26
N LYS A 508 -1.62 -2.78 8.10
CA LYS A 508 -1.00 -3.54 9.20
C LYS A 508 0.48 -3.20 9.26
N ASN A 509 0.90 -2.40 10.24
CA ASN A 509 2.29 -1.90 10.25
C ASN A 509 3.26 -2.91 10.88
N ILE A 510 4.40 -3.12 10.26
CA ILE A 510 5.58 -3.78 10.85
C ILE A 510 6.69 -2.73 10.90
N LEU A 511 7.29 -2.54 12.07
CA LEU A 511 8.41 -1.61 12.22
C LEU A 511 9.72 -2.33 11.95
N VAL A 512 10.67 -1.67 11.32
CA VAL A 512 12.04 -2.18 11.12
C VAL A 512 12.98 -1.33 11.95
N ASP A 513 13.71 -1.94 12.88
CA ASP A 513 14.70 -1.26 13.69
C ASP A 513 15.85 -0.73 12.82
N CYS A 514 16.02 0.59 12.81
CA CYS A 514 17.15 1.28 12.21
C CYS A 514 17.96 2.09 13.24
N ALA A 515 17.54 2.10 14.51
CA ALA A 515 18.16 2.92 15.55
C ALA A 515 19.48 2.32 16.05
N HIS A 516 19.62 0.99 16.00
CA HIS A 516 20.76 0.27 16.58
C HIS A 516 21.88 -0.02 15.57
N GLY A 517 22.20 0.97 14.72
CA GLY A 517 23.32 0.89 13.75
C GLY A 517 22.99 0.20 12.42
N ASN A 518 21.70 -0.11 12.23
CA ASN A 518 21.12 -0.69 11.02
C ASN A 518 20.68 0.42 10.07
N ILE A 519 21.58 0.91 9.22
CA ILE A 519 21.27 1.98 8.22
C ILE A 519 20.54 1.36 7.02
N ASP A 520 19.43 0.66 7.29
CA ASP A 520 18.68 -0.10 6.28
C ASP A 520 17.78 0.80 5.41
N TYR A 521 17.64 2.08 5.75
CA TYR A 521 16.81 3.05 5.02
C TYR A 521 17.18 3.20 3.53
N TYR A 522 18.44 2.92 3.14
CA TYR A 522 18.95 3.21 1.78
C TYR A 522 19.54 2.00 1.02
N THR A 523 19.65 0.82 1.63
CA THR A 523 20.34 -0.33 0.97
C THR A 523 19.43 -1.09 0.00
N GLY A 524 18.11 -0.91 0.13
CA GLY A 524 17.12 -1.65 -0.64
C GLY A 524 16.88 -3.07 -0.15
N LYS A 525 17.57 -3.58 0.88
CA LYS A 525 17.53 -5.00 1.25
C LYS A 525 16.12 -5.54 1.49
N PHE A 526 15.23 -4.78 2.13
CA PHE A 526 13.84 -5.20 2.40
C PHE A 526 12.82 -4.78 1.34
N ALA A 527 13.19 -4.21 0.19
CA ALA A 527 12.19 -3.69 -0.73
C ALA A 527 11.31 -4.80 -1.32
N GLY A 528 11.90 -5.93 -1.71
CA GLY A 528 11.22 -7.14 -2.14
C GLY A 528 10.28 -7.70 -1.06
N MET A 529 10.74 -7.78 0.19
CA MET A 529 9.91 -8.19 1.32
C MET A 529 8.77 -7.21 1.58
N ARG A 530 9.03 -5.89 1.53
CA ARG A 530 8.00 -4.85 1.69
C ARG A 530 6.89 -5.02 0.65
N MET A 531 7.27 -5.16 -0.63
CA MET A 531 6.32 -5.30 -1.72
C MET A 531 5.54 -6.61 -1.60
N ASP A 532 6.21 -7.72 -1.33
CA ASP A 532 5.59 -9.03 -1.16
C ASP A 532 4.57 -9.04 0.00
N LEU A 533 4.99 -8.58 1.19
CA LEU A 533 4.14 -8.54 2.36
C LEU A 533 2.95 -7.58 2.20
N PHE A 534 3.15 -6.43 1.56
CA PHE A 534 2.04 -5.51 1.32
C PHE A 534 1.06 -6.08 0.30
N ASN A 535 1.56 -6.59 -0.82
CA ASN A 535 0.73 -7.07 -1.93
C ASN A 535 -0.04 -8.35 -1.57
N HIS A 536 0.56 -9.27 -0.81
CA HIS A 536 -0.07 -10.55 -0.48
C HIS A 536 -0.78 -10.54 0.87
N LEU A 537 -0.22 -9.85 1.87
CA LEU A 537 -0.71 -9.92 3.25
C LEU A 537 -1.20 -8.58 3.80
N GLY A 538 -1.02 -7.46 3.11
CA GLY A 538 -1.47 -6.14 3.55
C GLY A 538 -0.63 -5.53 4.68
N PHE A 539 0.61 -6.02 4.87
CA PHE A 539 1.53 -5.43 5.85
C PHE A 539 2.36 -4.31 5.22
N SER A 540 2.43 -3.17 5.91
CA SER A 540 3.30 -2.06 5.56
C SER A 540 4.54 -2.07 6.44
N LEU A 541 5.73 -2.11 5.82
CA LEU A 541 7.00 -2.03 6.55
C LEU A 541 7.41 -0.55 6.68
N LYS A 542 7.69 -0.12 7.92
CA LYS A 542 8.11 1.25 8.25
C LYS A 542 9.39 1.23 9.07
N SER A 543 10.34 2.09 8.74
CA SER A 543 11.59 2.21 9.49
C SER A 543 11.39 2.98 10.80
N ALA A 544 11.98 2.48 11.89
CA ALA A 544 12.11 3.16 13.16
C ALA A 544 13.57 3.65 13.30
N SER A 545 13.82 4.92 12.97
CA SER A 545 15.15 5.54 13.05
C SER A 545 15.49 6.07 14.44
N LYS A 546 14.59 5.88 15.41
CA LYS A 546 14.75 6.25 16.82
C LYS A 546 14.49 5.02 17.68
N ALA A 547 15.05 5.06 18.88
CA ALA A 547 14.79 4.09 19.94
C ALA A 547 13.28 3.80 20.11
N PHE A 548 12.95 2.55 20.40
CA PHE A 548 11.56 2.13 20.56
C PHE A 548 10.95 2.69 21.84
N THR A 549 9.76 3.26 21.69
CA THR A 549 8.91 3.72 22.81
C THR A 549 7.56 3.01 22.76
N ALA A 550 6.85 2.97 23.89
CA ALA A 550 5.50 2.40 23.95
C ALA A 550 4.54 3.07 22.94
N GLU A 551 4.67 4.38 22.74
CA GLU A 551 3.89 5.13 21.73
C GLU A 551 4.28 4.73 20.31
N SER A 552 5.58 4.61 20.00
CA SER A 552 6.02 4.24 18.66
C SER A 552 5.59 2.83 18.24
N LEU A 553 5.44 1.92 19.21
CA LEU A 553 5.02 0.53 19.00
C LEU A 553 3.49 0.37 19.01
N ASP A 554 2.74 1.43 19.33
CA ASP A 554 1.29 1.34 19.40
C ASP A 554 0.68 1.04 18.02
N GLY A 555 -0.29 0.12 18.00
CA GLY A 555 -0.92 -0.35 16.77
C GLY A 555 -0.02 -1.16 15.81
N ALA A 556 1.27 -1.36 16.07
CA ALA A 556 2.15 -2.19 15.22
C ALA A 556 1.84 -3.69 15.37
N PHE A 557 1.87 -4.46 14.29
CA PHE A 557 1.67 -5.91 14.35
C PHE A 557 2.96 -6.65 14.67
N GLY A 558 4.10 -6.10 14.26
CA GLY A 558 5.39 -6.71 14.52
C GLY A 558 6.53 -5.72 14.48
N VAL A 559 7.68 -6.14 15.00
CA VAL A 559 8.96 -5.46 14.87
C VAL A 559 9.95 -6.40 14.22
N ILE A 560 10.65 -5.93 13.20
CA ILE A 560 11.80 -6.58 12.60
C ILE A 560 13.05 -5.92 13.19
N MET A 561 13.92 -6.73 13.76
CA MET A 561 15.18 -6.32 14.34
C MET A 561 16.30 -6.98 13.53
N THR A 562 17.28 -6.19 13.11
CA THR A 562 18.45 -6.68 12.37
C THR A 562 19.71 -6.55 13.23
N ALA A 563 20.76 -7.29 12.89
CA ALA A 563 21.98 -7.44 13.68
C ALA A 563 22.46 -6.12 14.32
N PRO A 564 22.32 -5.94 15.64
CA PRO A 564 22.45 -4.65 16.27
C PRO A 564 23.92 -4.31 16.56
N LYS A 565 24.36 -3.11 16.17
CA LYS A 565 25.71 -2.61 16.48
C LYS A 565 25.82 -2.00 17.88
N GLN A 566 24.70 -1.77 18.53
CA GLN A 566 24.59 -1.12 19.84
C GLN A 566 23.56 -1.86 20.69
N PRO A 567 23.72 -1.90 22.03
CA PRO A 567 22.73 -2.49 22.92
C PRO A 567 21.43 -1.67 22.95
N TYR A 568 20.33 -2.33 23.32
CA TYR A 568 19.03 -1.71 23.55
C TYR A 568 18.95 -1.14 24.96
N ALA A 569 18.39 0.07 25.11
CA ALA A 569 18.21 0.66 26.43
C ALA A 569 17.11 -0.06 27.24
N ALA A 570 17.18 0.03 28.58
CA ALA A 570 16.21 -0.62 29.47
C ALA A 570 14.75 -0.20 29.19
N ASP A 571 14.53 1.08 28.89
CA ASP A 571 13.19 1.61 28.56
C ASP A 571 12.66 1.05 27.23
N GLU A 572 13.54 0.79 26.26
CA GLU A 572 13.17 0.17 24.99
C GLU A 572 12.79 -1.30 25.17
N ILE A 573 13.55 -2.03 25.99
CA ILE A 573 13.24 -3.41 26.34
C ILE A 573 11.89 -3.48 27.08
N ALA A 574 11.62 -2.54 27.99
CA ALA A 574 10.33 -2.44 28.66
C ALA A 574 9.19 -2.14 27.67
N ALA A 575 9.42 -1.27 26.69
CA ALA A 575 8.46 -0.97 25.63
C ALA A 575 8.18 -2.19 24.74
N LEU A 576 9.21 -2.95 24.35
CA LEU A 576 9.08 -4.20 23.59
C LEU A 576 8.32 -5.27 24.38
N LYS A 577 8.58 -5.39 25.69
CA LYS A 577 7.84 -6.29 26.57
C LYS A 577 6.35 -5.93 26.63
N ASN A 578 6.03 -4.65 26.84
CA ASN A 578 4.65 -4.18 26.84
C ASN A 578 3.96 -4.42 25.48
N PHE A 579 4.67 -4.15 24.38
CA PHE A 579 4.20 -4.41 23.03
C PHE A 579 3.86 -5.89 22.81
N MET A 580 4.75 -6.80 23.22
CA MET A 580 4.53 -8.25 23.13
C MET A 580 3.36 -8.73 24.00
N ASN A 581 3.21 -8.15 25.20
CA ASN A 581 2.08 -8.45 26.08
C ASN A 581 0.73 -8.06 25.46
N LYS A 582 0.71 -7.08 24.55
CA LYS A 582 -0.48 -6.66 23.79
C LYS A 582 -0.65 -7.41 22.47
N GLY A 583 0.00 -8.56 22.33
CA GLY A 583 -0.06 -9.40 21.14
C GLY A 583 0.86 -8.95 20.01
N GLY A 584 1.77 -8.00 20.24
CA GLY A 584 2.86 -7.71 19.31
C GLY A 584 3.78 -8.91 19.11
N SER A 585 4.53 -8.91 18.01
CA SER A 585 5.49 -9.99 17.68
C SER A 585 6.83 -9.43 17.23
N VAL A 586 7.91 -10.16 17.47
CA VAL A 586 9.28 -9.73 17.12
C VAL A 586 9.93 -10.73 16.19
N MET A 587 10.57 -10.24 15.13
CA MET A 587 11.31 -11.01 14.15
C MET A 587 12.75 -10.52 14.13
N MET A 588 13.71 -11.38 14.47
CA MET A 588 15.12 -11.03 14.61
C MET A 588 15.94 -11.73 13.54
N PHE A 589 16.81 -10.96 12.88
CA PHE A 589 17.77 -11.48 11.91
C PHE A 589 19.20 -11.24 12.38
N LEU A 590 19.92 -12.31 12.66
CA LEU A 590 21.33 -12.24 13.04
C LEU A 590 22.20 -13.00 12.03
N HIS A 591 23.43 -12.55 11.85
CA HIS A 591 24.43 -13.26 11.06
C HIS A 591 25.45 -13.90 11.99
N ALA A 592 26.00 -15.04 11.59
CA ALA A 592 27.29 -15.47 12.14
C ALA A 592 28.36 -14.51 11.62
N ASP A 593 29.32 -14.17 12.46
CA ASP A 593 30.45 -13.40 11.96
C ASP A 593 31.79 -13.86 12.53
N TYR A 594 32.68 -14.17 11.59
CA TYR A 594 34.06 -14.63 11.69
C TYR A 594 34.98 -13.94 12.70
N LYS A 595 34.54 -12.84 13.33
CA LYS A 595 35.33 -11.95 14.18
C LYS A 595 34.58 -11.47 15.42
N ASN A 596 33.41 -12.02 15.72
CA ASN A 596 32.59 -11.64 16.88
C ASN A 596 32.22 -10.14 16.89
N LEU A 597 31.80 -9.63 15.75
CA LEU A 597 31.26 -8.28 15.56
C LEU A 597 29.72 -8.31 15.38
N SER A 598 29.10 -9.50 15.30
CA SER A 598 27.64 -9.67 15.15
C SER A 598 26.90 -9.34 16.44
N ASN A 599 27.60 -9.38 17.58
CA ASN A 599 27.12 -9.03 18.92
C ASN A 599 25.81 -9.76 19.32
N PRO A 600 25.76 -11.11 19.28
CA PRO A 600 24.54 -11.89 19.60
C PRO A 600 23.98 -11.58 21.00
N GLN A 601 24.83 -11.17 21.94
CA GLN A 601 24.47 -10.80 23.31
C GLN A 601 23.40 -9.70 23.37
N HIS A 602 23.37 -8.77 22.41
CA HIS A 602 22.37 -7.70 22.38
C HIS A 602 20.97 -8.25 22.11
N PHE A 603 20.82 -9.16 21.15
CA PHE A 603 19.55 -9.85 20.90
C PHE A 603 19.20 -10.84 22.00
N ASN A 604 20.18 -11.56 22.53
CA ASN A 604 19.96 -12.51 23.62
C ASN A 604 19.46 -11.81 24.90
N ALA A 605 19.91 -10.59 25.19
CA ALA A 605 19.37 -9.77 26.28
C ALA A 605 17.89 -9.40 26.05
N VAL A 606 17.51 -9.06 24.82
CA VAL A 606 16.10 -8.80 24.46
C VAL A 606 15.27 -10.08 24.58
N LEU A 607 15.72 -11.19 24.00
CA LEU A 607 15.02 -12.48 24.05
C LEU A 607 14.82 -12.98 25.48
N GLN A 608 15.81 -12.80 26.36
CA GLN A 608 15.69 -13.09 27.79
C GLN A 608 14.61 -12.21 28.43
N ALA A 609 14.63 -10.90 28.20
CA ALA A 609 13.66 -9.98 28.78
C ALA A 609 12.22 -10.18 28.27
N LEU A 610 12.07 -10.75 27.07
CA LEU A 610 10.78 -11.17 26.50
C LEU A 610 10.31 -12.54 27.01
N GLY A 611 11.18 -13.31 27.68
CA GLY A 611 10.87 -14.65 28.18
C GLY A 611 10.91 -15.75 27.10
N SER A 612 11.70 -15.55 26.04
CA SER A 612 11.97 -16.57 25.04
C SER A 612 13.03 -17.55 25.53
N GLY A 613 12.91 -18.82 25.15
CA GLY A 613 13.94 -19.85 25.33
C GLY A 613 15.00 -19.87 24.22
N ILE A 614 14.76 -19.22 23.09
CA ILE A 614 15.68 -19.17 21.94
C ILE A 614 16.83 -18.20 22.22
N ARG A 615 18.06 -18.59 21.88
CA ARG A 615 19.23 -17.71 21.86
C ARG A 615 19.97 -17.85 20.53
N PHE A 616 20.46 -16.72 20.05
CA PHE A 616 21.41 -16.70 18.96
C PHE A 616 22.78 -17.14 19.45
N ASN A 617 23.42 -17.93 18.61
CA ASN A 617 24.82 -18.26 18.72
C ASN A 617 25.67 -17.34 17.83
N ASP A 618 26.98 -17.23 18.06
CA ASP A 618 27.87 -16.49 17.13
C ASP A 618 28.57 -17.40 16.10
N ASP A 619 28.76 -18.69 16.43
CA ASP A 619 29.50 -19.62 15.55
C ASP A 619 28.83 -19.92 14.21
N GLU A 620 29.70 -20.33 13.28
CA GLU A 620 29.39 -20.59 11.88
C GLU A 620 28.71 -21.93 11.67
N PHE A 621 27.49 -21.85 11.11
CA PHE A 621 26.84 -23.02 10.54
C PHE A 621 27.57 -23.47 9.26
N CYS A 622 27.98 -24.73 9.23
CA CYS A 622 28.65 -25.36 8.11
C CYS A 622 27.85 -26.58 7.62
N ASP A 623 27.77 -26.73 6.29
CA ASP A 623 27.18 -27.89 5.61
C ASP A 623 28.10 -28.28 4.45
N PRO A 624 28.81 -29.42 4.49
CA PRO A 624 29.75 -29.79 3.44
C PRO A 624 29.08 -30.32 2.17
N THR A 625 27.81 -30.74 2.22
CA THR A 625 27.12 -31.40 1.10
C THR A 625 26.28 -30.41 0.28
N ASN A 626 25.53 -29.53 0.94
CA ASN A 626 24.60 -28.61 0.30
C ASN A 626 25.15 -27.17 0.20
N ASN A 627 26.43 -26.97 0.52
CA ASN A 627 27.09 -25.70 0.35
C ASN A 627 27.40 -25.40 -1.13
N ILE A 628 26.94 -24.24 -1.58
CA ILE A 628 27.06 -23.76 -2.97
C ILE A 628 28.07 -22.61 -3.13
N GLY A 629 28.87 -22.31 -2.11
CA GLY A 629 29.86 -21.24 -2.16
C GLY A 629 30.86 -21.28 -1.01
N ALA A 630 31.37 -20.12 -0.61
CA ALA A 630 32.10 -19.98 0.64
C ALA A 630 31.23 -20.50 1.82
N PRO A 631 31.80 -21.02 2.93
CA PRO A 631 31.20 -21.99 3.88
C PRO A 631 29.88 -21.58 4.56
N PHE A 632 29.38 -20.40 4.24
CA PHE A 632 28.21 -19.73 4.75
C PHE A 632 27.09 -19.63 3.71
N ARG A 633 26.97 -20.53 2.73
CA ARG A 633 25.88 -20.54 1.73
C ARG A 633 25.35 -21.95 1.50
N ALA A 634 24.36 -22.37 2.29
CA ALA A 634 23.82 -23.73 2.24
C ALA A 634 22.34 -23.76 1.81
N TRP A 635 21.94 -24.84 1.14
CA TRP A 635 20.53 -25.17 0.97
C TRP A 635 20.03 -25.94 2.19
N ILE A 636 18.92 -25.48 2.77
CA ILE A 636 18.17 -26.23 3.77
C ILE A 636 16.98 -26.88 3.09
N GLU A 637 16.83 -28.18 3.27
CA GLU A 637 15.71 -28.97 2.73
C GLU A 637 14.81 -29.56 3.84
N THR A 638 15.24 -29.43 5.10
CA THR A 638 14.53 -29.99 6.25
C THR A 638 13.72 -28.92 6.99
N PHE A 639 12.39 -29.02 6.89
CA PHE A 639 11.42 -28.12 7.52
C PHE A 639 10.49 -28.92 8.44
N PRO A 640 10.87 -29.20 9.70
CA PRO A 640 10.16 -30.17 10.53
C PRO A 640 8.84 -29.63 11.10
N SER A 641 8.64 -28.32 11.12
CA SER A 641 7.43 -27.68 11.62
C SER A 641 6.35 -27.56 10.54
N PRO A 642 5.07 -27.88 10.84
CA PRO A 642 3.96 -27.70 9.91
C PRO A 642 3.61 -26.23 9.62
N ILE A 643 4.25 -25.28 10.30
CA ILE A 643 4.16 -23.84 10.00
C ILE A 643 4.71 -23.56 8.61
N ILE A 644 5.74 -24.30 8.18
CA ILE A 644 6.35 -24.17 6.86
C ILE A 644 5.81 -25.25 5.94
N GLN A 645 5.10 -24.83 4.89
CA GLN A 645 4.46 -25.71 3.92
C GLN A 645 4.83 -25.29 2.49
N GLY A 646 5.04 -26.29 1.62
CA GLY A 646 5.31 -26.05 0.20
C GLY A 646 6.66 -25.39 -0.11
N VAL A 647 7.58 -25.36 0.87
CA VAL A 647 8.97 -24.90 0.69
C VAL A 647 9.85 -26.14 0.52
N PRO A 648 10.30 -26.47 -0.71
CA PRO A 648 11.11 -27.67 -0.95
C PRO A 648 12.58 -27.46 -0.53
N LYS A 649 13.08 -26.22 -0.66
CA LYS A 649 14.42 -25.82 -0.24
C LYS A 649 14.48 -24.33 0.05
N LEU A 650 15.39 -23.94 0.94
CA LEU A 650 15.63 -22.57 1.37
C LEU A 650 17.12 -22.27 1.29
N LEU A 651 17.49 -21.17 0.64
CA LEU A 651 18.88 -20.72 0.63
C LEU A 651 19.14 -19.92 1.91
N VAL A 652 20.05 -20.39 2.75
CA VAL A 652 20.51 -19.68 3.95
C VAL A 652 21.94 -19.16 3.72
N ARG A 653 22.25 -17.97 4.23
CA ARG A 653 23.56 -17.35 4.11
C ARG A 653 24.02 -16.75 5.44
N SER A 654 25.30 -16.89 5.75
CA SER A 654 25.93 -16.30 6.94
C SER A 654 25.09 -16.54 8.21
N CYS A 655 24.52 -17.73 8.34
CA CYS A 655 23.62 -18.05 9.44
C CYS A 655 24.41 -18.59 10.62
N CYS A 656 24.05 -18.12 11.82
CA CYS A 656 24.41 -18.79 13.05
C CYS A 656 23.40 -19.89 13.39
N SER A 657 23.83 -20.87 14.18
CA SER A 657 22.90 -21.82 14.80
C SER A 657 22.10 -21.17 15.93
N LEU A 658 21.03 -21.83 16.37
CA LEU A 658 20.21 -21.41 17.50
C LEU A 658 20.35 -22.40 18.67
N VAL A 659 20.49 -21.85 19.87
CA VAL A 659 20.69 -22.60 21.12
C VAL A 659 19.65 -22.17 22.15
N ASN A 660 19.59 -22.87 23.28
CA ASN A 660 18.75 -22.46 24.41
C ASN A 660 19.50 -21.53 25.38
N ALA A 661 18.80 -21.04 26.40
CA ALA A 661 19.35 -20.17 27.45
C ALA A 661 20.56 -20.74 28.22
N LYS A 662 20.79 -22.06 28.16
CA LYS A 662 21.94 -22.74 28.79
C LYS A 662 23.12 -22.92 27.82
N MET A 663 23.06 -22.31 26.63
CA MET A 663 24.01 -22.53 25.54
C MET A 663 24.14 -24.03 25.24
N THR A 664 23.01 -24.70 25.05
CA THR A 664 22.95 -26.10 24.61
C THR A 664 21.98 -26.24 23.46
N GLY A 665 22.07 -27.35 22.71
CA GLY A 665 21.27 -27.54 21.51
C GLY A 665 19.76 -27.34 21.72
N LEU A 666 19.16 -26.51 20.86
CA LEU A 666 17.73 -26.18 20.92
C LEU A 666 16.86 -27.38 20.51
N LYS A 667 15.75 -27.60 21.22
CA LYS A 667 14.82 -28.72 20.97
C LYS A 667 13.41 -28.18 20.81
N ALA A 668 12.69 -28.66 19.79
CA ALA A 668 11.29 -28.33 19.60
C ALA A 668 10.44 -28.84 20.76
N ASP A 669 9.36 -28.11 21.04
CA ASP A 669 8.27 -28.52 21.91
C ASP A 669 6.92 -28.03 21.34
N LYS A 670 5.90 -27.88 22.20
CA LYS A 670 4.56 -27.43 21.79
C LYS A 670 4.54 -25.98 21.33
N ASP A 671 5.33 -25.12 21.98
CA ASP A 671 5.32 -23.67 21.78
C ASP A 671 6.59 -23.19 21.04
N LEU A 672 7.66 -23.97 21.08
CA LEU A 672 8.90 -23.75 20.35
C LEU A 672 8.98 -24.66 19.12
N HIS A 673 9.04 -24.04 17.94
CA HIS A 673 9.11 -24.74 16.67
C HIS A 673 10.44 -24.47 15.96
N LEU A 674 11.11 -25.55 15.54
CA LEU A 674 12.24 -25.46 14.63
C LEU A 674 11.68 -25.40 13.20
N LEU A 675 11.95 -24.31 12.48
CA LEU A 675 11.36 -24.07 11.16
C LEU A 675 12.26 -24.50 10.01
N ALA A 676 13.58 -24.34 10.16
CA ALA A 676 14.57 -24.77 9.18
C ALA A 676 15.79 -25.31 9.93
N VAL A 677 16.23 -26.51 9.57
CA VAL A 677 17.31 -27.22 10.26
C VAL A 677 18.29 -27.83 9.27
N GLY A 678 19.56 -27.92 9.65
CA GLY A 678 20.58 -28.67 8.92
C GLY A 678 20.26 -30.17 8.87
N ASP A 679 20.87 -30.86 7.91
CA ASP A 679 20.83 -32.31 7.76
C ASP A 679 21.89 -33.01 8.65
N ASP A 680 22.18 -34.28 8.37
CA ASP A 680 22.98 -35.14 9.23
C ASP A 680 24.48 -34.77 9.28
N ASP A 681 25.00 -34.05 8.28
CA ASP A 681 26.42 -33.70 8.19
C ASP A 681 26.73 -32.23 8.53
N CYS A 682 25.70 -31.45 8.87
CA CYS A 682 25.84 -30.09 9.36
C CYS A 682 26.57 -30.02 10.72
N TYR A 683 27.33 -28.94 10.96
CA TYR A 683 28.07 -28.70 12.20
C TYR A 683 28.34 -27.20 12.45
N ASN A 684 28.87 -26.86 13.64
CA ASN A 684 29.35 -25.51 13.95
C ASN A 684 30.89 -25.43 13.94
N LEU A 685 31.44 -24.29 13.52
CA LEU A 685 32.87 -23.99 13.57
C LEU A 685 33.14 -22.71 14.40
N ASP A 686 34.01 -22.83 15.40
CA ASP A 686 34.55 -21.71 16.18
C ASP A 686 35.84 -21.22 15.52
N LEU A 687 35.72 -20.16 14.71
CA LEU A 687 36.85 -19.57 13.99
C LEU A 687 37.59 -18.49 14.78
N ASP A 688 36.99 -17.90 15.82
CA ASP A 688 37.62 -16.86 16.63
C ASP A 688 38.38 -17.42 17.85
N GLY A 689 38.13 -18.70 18.18
CA GLY A 689 38.79 -19.45 19.25
C GLY A 689 38.33 -19.05 20.65
N LEU A 690 37.18 -18.38 20.79
CA LEU A 690 36.68 -17.93 22.08
C LEU A 690 35.88 -19.00 22.84
N ASN A 691 35.50 -20.09 22.18
CA ASN A 691 34.77 -21.23 22.77
C ASN A 691 33.55 -20.75 23.60
N ASP A 692 32.82 -19.77 23.06
CA ASP A 692 31.64 -19.16 23.68
C ASP A 692 30.32 -19.81 23.19
N CYS A 693 30.42 -20.97 22.54
CA CYS A 693 29.32 -21.69 21.89
C CYS A 693 29.16 -23.17 22.32
N TRP A 694 27.95 -23.70 22.10
CA TRP A 694 27.67 -25.12 21.95
C TRP A 694 28.05 -25.70 20.58
N PHE A 695 29.00 -26.62 20.57
CA PHE A 695 29.39 -27.33 19.36
C PHE A 695 28.44 -28.47 19.00
N TYR A 696 27.74 -28.32 17.87
CA TYR A 696 27.15 -29.46 17.19
C TYR A 696 28.26 -30.18 16.41
N ALA A 697 28.68 -31.35 16.89
CA ALA A 697 29.72 -32.13 16.21
C ALA A 697 29.22 -32.64 14.85
N SER A 698 30.11 -32.72 13.86
CA SER A 698 29.83 -33.35 12.56
C SER A 698 29.30 -34.77 12.76
N ASN A 699 28.21 -35.15 12.06
CA ASN A 699 27.55 -36.44 12.22
C ASN A 699 26.91 -36.66 13.60
N THR A 700 26.34 -35.65 14.25
CA THR A 700 25.54 -35.83 15.47
C THR A 700 24.20 -36.49 15.09
N PRO A 701 24.02 -37.82 15.22
CA PRO A 701 23.02 -38.57 14.44
C PRO A 701 21.56 -38.38 14.89
N ARG A 702 21.28 -37.40 15.77
CA ARG A 702 20.02 -37.31 16.52
C ARG A 702 19.52 -35.90 16.84
N LEU A 703 20.25 -34.84 16.52
CA LEU A 703 19.82 -33.47 16.85
C LEU A 703 19.90 -32.57 15.60
N PRO A 704 18.76 -32.14 15.04
CA PRO A 704 18.76 -31.21 13.92
C PRO A 704 19.33 -29.86 14.37
N ILE A 705 20.32 -29.32 13.64
CA ILE A 705 20.92 -28.00 13.95
C ILE A 705 19.97 -26.91 13.47
N PRO A 706 19.33 -26.14 14.35
CA PRO A 706 18.35 -25.16 13.93
C PRO A 706 19.02 -23.86 13.49
N VAL A 707 18.63 -23.38 12.32
CA VAL A 707 19.05 -22.08 11.76
C VAL A 707 17.88 -21.08 11.70
N VAL A 708 16.65 -21.58 11.83
CA VAL A 708 15.45 -20.76 12.03
C VAL A 708 14.55 -21.44 13.05
N ALA A 709 14.15 -20.68 14.09
CA ALA A 709 13.19 -21.13 15.08
C ALA A 709 12.22 -20.02 15.45
N VAL A 710 11.02 -20.42 15.86
CA VAL A 710 9.98 -19.51 16.34
C VAL A 710 9.42 -20.04 17.65
N GLU A 711 8.95 -19.12 18.48
CA GLU A 711 8.40 -19.47 19.79
C GLU A 711 7.16 -18.65 20.11
N ASP A 712 6.11 -19.34 20.53
CA ASP A 712 4.90 -18.73 21.04
C ASP A 712 5.05 -18.47 22.54
N LEU A 713 5.05 -17.18 22.93
CA LEU A 713 5.23 -16.76 24.32
C LEU A 713 3.90 -16.59 25.05
N GLY A 714 2.79 -17.00 24.44
CA GLY A 714 1.45 -16.90 25.01
C GLY A 714 0.67 -15.69 24.49
N MET A 715 1.17 -14.45 24.66
CA MET A 715 0.56 -13.27 24.04
C MET A 715 1.23 -12.86 22.74
N GLY A 716 2.54 -12.68 22.78
CA GLY A 716 3.35 -12.35 21.61
C GLY A 716 4.10 -13.56 21.06
N ARG A 717 4.72 -13.39 19.90
CA ARG A 717 5.53 -14.42 19.25
C ARG A 717 6.89 -13.88 18.85
N VAL A 718 7.90 -14.72 18.91
CA VAL A 718 9.24 -14.40 18.42
C VAL A 718 9.63 -15.31 17.28
N ALA A 719 10.35 -14.75 16.31
CA ALA A 719 11.03 -15.49 15.27
C ALA A 719 12.51 -15.10 15.25
N CYS A 720 13.39 -16.09 15.33
CA CYS A 720 14.83 -15.90 15.27
C CYS A 720 15.34 -16.58 13.99
N LEU A 721 16.00 -15.80 13.15
CA LEU A 721 16.44 -16.19 11.82
C LEU A 721 17.92 -15.85 11.65
N GLY A 722 18.64 -16.71 10.93
CA GLY A 722 19.92 -16.32 10.36
C GLY A 722 19.79 -15.19 9.31
N GLU A 723 20.91 -14.62 8.87
CA GLU A 723 20.99 -13.33 8.14
C GLU A 723 20.13 -13.27 6.87
N ALA A 724 19.98 -14.41 6.19
CA ALA A 724 19.74 -14.38 4.75
C ALA A 724 18.30 -14.59 4.30
N LEU A 725 17.30 -14.12 5.03
CA LEU A 725 15.92 -14.38 4.64
C LEU A 725 15.11 -13.16 4.23
N TYR A 726 15.75 -12.00 4.09
CA TYR A 726 15.05 -10.76 3.70
C TYR A 726 15.71 -9.99 2.56
N ASP A 727 16.71 -10.55 1.88
CA ASP A 727 17.42 -9.90 0.77
C ASP A 727 16.58 -9.87 -0.54
N ASP A 728 16.46 -8.69 -1.16
CA ASP A 728 15.78 -8.45 -2.44
C ASP A 728 16.06 -9.48 -3.54
N ARG A 729 17.29 -10.02 -3.62
CA ARG A 729 17.69 -11.02 -4.63
C ARG A 729 16.92 -12.33 -4.45
N LEU A 730 16.73 -12.74 -3.21
CA LEU A 730 15.96 -13.95 -2.87
C LEU A 730 14.47 -13.77 -3.11
N TYR A 731 14.01 -12.51 -3.09
CA TYR A 731 12.66 -12.13 -3.47
C TYR A 731 12.48 -11.92 -4.98
N ALA A 732 13.56 -11.88 -5.75
CA ALA A 732 13.52 -11.69 -7.21
C ALA A 732 13.49 -13.01 -7.97
N ASP A 733 14.13 -14.05 -7.43
CA ASP A 733 14.25 -15.34 -8.08
C ASP A 733 13.03 -16.22 -7.81
N ALA A 734 12.25 -16.52 -8.85
CA ALA A 734 11.08 -17.37 -8.76
C ALA A 734 11.39 -18.82 -8.32
N ASN A 735 12.65 -19.25 -8.43
CA ASN A 735 13.10 -20.57 -8.00
C ASN A 735 13.46 -20.61 -6.51
N ILE A 736 13.55 -19.46 -5.83
CA ILE A 736 13.86 -19.36 -4.41
C ILE A 736 12.56 -19.08 -3.64
N GLN A 737 12.20 -19.97 -2.72
CA GLN A 737 10.94 -19.90 -1.98
C GLN A 737 11.01 -19.02 -0.72
N THR A 738 12.00 -18.14 -0.60
CA THR A 738 12.15 -17.20 0.52
C THR A 738 10.90 -16.33 0.73
N PRO A 739 10.24 -15.77 -0.31
CA PRO A 739 9.00 -15.03 -0.11
C PRO A 739 7.89 -15.89 0.51
N LEU A 740 7.73 -17.13 0.02
CA LEU A 740 6.73 -18.05 0.56
C LEU A 740 7.02 -18.39 2.03
N PHE A 741 8.28 -18.69 2.34
CA PHE A 741 8.75 -18.99 3.70
C PHE A 741 8.47 -17.81 4.66
N ILE A 742 8.86 -16.60 4.29
CA ILE A 742 8.69 -15.42 5.14
C ILE A 742 7.24 -15.02 5.29
N ARG A 743 6.41 -15.12 4.24
CA ARG A 743 4.97 -14.86 4.36
C ARG A 743 4.32 -15.76 5.41
N GLN A 744 4.72 -17.03 5.47
CA GLN A 744 4.17 -17.99 6.45
C GLN A 744 4.61 -17.63 7.88
N ILE A 745 5.87 -17.21 8.07
CA ILE A 745 6.35 -16.71 9.36
C ILE A 745 5.61 -15.43 9.76
N VAL A 746 5.53 -14.43 8.89
CA VAL A 746 4.85 -13.15 9.19
C VAL A 746 3.36 -13.37 9.45
N ALA A 747 2.70 -14.24 8.67
CA ALA A 747 1.32 -14.63 8.92
C ALA A 747 1.19 -15.26 10.31
N TRP A 748 2.04 -16.24 10.64
CA TRP A 748 2.05 -16.88 11.96
C TRP A 748 2.31 -15.86 13.08
N LEU A 749 3.31 -14.98 12.95
CA LEU A 749 3.61 -13.93 13.93
C LEU A 749 2.42 -13.00 14.15
N SER A 750 1.63 -12.72 13.11
CA SER A 750 0.50 -11.77 13.22
C SER A 750 -0.74 -12.31 13.95
N LEU A 751 -0.88 -13.63 14.06
CA LEU A 751 -2.02 -14.27 14.74
C LEU A 751 -2.00 -14.06 16.26
N SER A 752 -0.87 -13.63 16.85
CA SER A 752 -0.76 -13.28 18.28
C SER A 752 -1.79 -12.24 18.70
N ARG A 753 -2.05 -11.23 17.85
CA ARG A 753 -3.07 -10.20 18.06
C ARG A 753 -4.50 -10.70 17.96
N GLU A 754 -4.69 -11.96 17.55
CA GLU A 754 -6.01 -12.58 17.33
C GLU A 754 -6.34 -13.62 18.40
N LYS A 755 -5.48 -13.77 19.42
CA LYS A 755 -5.71 -14.71 20.50
C LYS A 755 -6.92 -14.30 21.34
N SER A 756 -7.86 -15.22 21.44
CA SER A 756 -9.01 -15.09 22.33
C SER A 756 -8.64 -15.36 23.79
N LEU A 757 -9.51 -14.98 24.72
CA LEU A 757 -9.36 -15.29 26.15
C LEU A 757 -9.06 -16.77 26.39
N ARG A 758 -9.76 -17.67 25.69
CA ARG A 758 -9.52 -19.12 25.77
C ARG A 758 -8.07 -19.51 25.45
N HIS A 759 -7.47 -18.90 24.41
CA HIS A 759 -6.06 -19.17 24.07
C HIS A 759 -5.13 -18.73 25.20
N LEU A 760 -5.41 -17.61 25.86
CA LEU A 760 -4.58 -17.09 26.94
C LEU A 760 -4.66 -17.96 28.18
N LEU A 761 -5.85 -18.43 28.53
CA LEU A 761 -6.05 -19.34 29.66
C LEU A 761 -5.36 -20.69 29.43
N ALA A 762 -5.40 -21.20 28.20
CA ALA A 762 -4.65 -22.39 27.83
C ALA A 762 -3.13 -22.18 28.00
N SER A 763 -2.59 -21.06 27.52
CA SER A 763 -1.17 -20.73 27.70
C SER A 763 -0.79 -20.57 29.18
N LEU A 764 -1.67 -19.99 30.01
CA LEU A 764 -1.47 -19.87 31.45
C LEU A 764 -1.42 -21.23 32.16
N GLU A 765 -2.29 -22.17 31.76
CA GLU A 765 -2.30 -23.53 32.33
C GLU A 765 -1.05 -24.32 31.94
N ASP A 766 -0.49 -24.06 30.76
CA ASP A 766 0.72 -24.74 30.27
C ASP A 766 2.04 -24.18 30.83
N LEU A 767 2.03 -23.06 31.56
CA LEU A 767 3.25 -22.41 32.09
C LEU A 767 4.09 -23.30 33.02
N ASP A 768 3.47 -24.28 33.68
CA ASP A 768 4.18 -25.21 34.56
C ASP A 768 5.16 -26.12 33.80
N ARG A 769 5.04 -26.19 32.46
CA ARG A 769 5.97 -26.92 31.59
C ARG A 769 7.19 -26.11 31.17
N VAL A 770 7.24 -24.82 31.51
CA VAL A 770 8.40 -23.97 31.21
C VAL A 770 9.45 -24.15 32.30
N ASP A 771 10.56 -24.80 31.93
CA ASP A 771 11.67 -25.11 32.85
C ASP A 771 12.45 -23.87 33.32
N ASP A 772 12.58 -22.86 32.45
CA ASP A 772 13.26 -21.60 32.75
C ASP A 772 12.36 -20.71 33.65
N ALA A 773 12.82 -20.47 34.88
CA ALA A 773 12.06 -19.75 35.88
C ALA A 773 11.83 -18.27 35.52
N ASP A 774 12.81 -17.61 34.89
CA ASP A 774 12.72 -16.20 34.49
C ASP A 774 11.79 -16.05 33.27
N ALA A 775 11.90 -16.97 32.32
CA ALA A 775 10.99 -17.04 31.19
C ALA A 775 9.54 -17.29 31.65
N ARG A 776 9.34 -18.24 32.57
CA ARG A 776 8.02 -18.56 33.14
C ARG A 776 7.41 -17.36 33.86
N ALA A 777 8.18 -16.66 34.70
CA ALA A 777 7.72 -15.47 35.41
C ALA A 777 7.36 -14.33 34.44
N THR A 778 8.19 -14.13 33.40
CA THR A 778 7.96 -13.10 32.38
C THR A 778 6.70 -13.38 31.55
N ARG A 779 6.50 -14.63 31.12
CA ARG A 779 5.29 -15.04 30.39
C ARG A 779 4.03 -14.95 31.25
N PHE A 780 4.10 -15.36 32.51
CA PHE A 780 2.99 -15.24 33.45
C PHE A 780 2.50 -13.79 33.55
N GLU A 781 3.42 -12.84 33.77
CA GLU A 781 3.06 -11.42 33.90
C GLU A 781 2.37 -10.90 32.63
N GLY A 782 2.91 -11.23 31.45
CA GLY A 782 2.32 -10.80 30.18
C GLY A 782 0.94 -11.40 29.91
N LEU A 783 0.80 -12.71 30.10
CA LEU A 783 -0.47 -13.42 29.96
C LEU A 783 -1.52 -12.92 30.94
N ARG A 784 -1.14 -12.69 32.20
CA ARG A 784 -2.03 -12.16 33.24
C ARG A 784 -2.55 -10.79 32.83
N SER A 785 -1.67 -9.87 32.45
CA SER A 785 -2.05 -8.52 32.02
C SER A 785 -3.03 -8.54 30.84
N ALA A 786 -2.74 -9.34 29.82
CA ALA A 786 -3.60 -9.43 28.63
C ALA A 786 -4.94 -10.10 28.90
N ALA A 787 -4.96 -11.15 29.73
CA ALA A 787 -6.21 -11.76 30.17
C ALA A 787 -7.07 -10.73 30.92
N HIS A 788 -6.49 -9.89 31.78
CA HIS A 788 -7.22 -8.80 32.44
C HIS A 788 -7.79 -7.78 31.44
N GLU A 789 -7.02 -7.34 30.45
CA GLU A 789 -7.51 -6.41 29.42
C GLU A 789 -8.69 -7.02 28.63
N LEU A 790 -8.58 -8.28 28.18
CA LEU A 790 -9.68 -8.95 27.49
C LEU A 790 -10.90 -9.15 28.40
N MET A 791 -10.69 -9.52 29.67
CA MET A 791 -11.79 -9.62 30.64
C MET A 791 -12.54 -8.30 30.78
N GLN A 792 -11.82 -7.17 30.97
CA GLN A 792 -12.45 -5.85 31.05
C GLN A 792 -13.27 -5.53 29.80
N GLN A 793 -12.73 -5.85 28.61
CA GLN A 793 -13.44 -5.68 27.35
C GLN A 793 -14.74 -6.50 27.28
N TYR A 794 -14.71 -7.77 27.69
CA TYR A 794 -15.91 -8.61 27.74
C TYR A 794 -16.97 -8.03 28.68
N VAL A 795 -16.56 -7.51 29.85
CA VAL A 795 -17.49 -6.87 30.80
C VAL A 795 -18.09 -5.58 30.23
N GLU A 796 -17.29 -4.76 29.56
CA GLU A 796 -17.79 -3.53 28.88
C GLU A 796 -18.78 -3.83 27.76
N GLN A 797 -18.61 -4.96 27.07
CA GLN A 797 -19.50 -5.41 25.99
C GLN A 797 -20.75 -6.14 26.48
N GLY A 798 -20.91 -6.34 27.80
CA GLY A 798 -22.02 -7.10 28.36
C GLY A 798 -21.91 -8.61 28.15
N CYS A 799 -20.72 -9.12 27.83
CA CYS A 799 -20.41 -10.54 27.58
C CYS A 799 -19.68 -11.19 28.77
N ALA A 800 -19.88 -10.70 30.00
CA ALA A 800 -19.19 -11.20 31.18
C ALA A 800 -19.43 -12.70 31.45
N ASP A 801 -20.65 -13.19 31.16
CA ASP A 801 -21.01 -14.59 31.33
C ASP A 801 -20.23 -15.50 30.37
N ASP A 802 -20.00 -15.06 29.13
CA ASP A 802 -19.19 -15.79 28.14
C ASP A 802 -17.73 -15.90 28.60
N ALA A 803 -17.21 -14.83 29.23
CA ALA A 803 -15.88 -14.86 29.83
C ALA A 803 -15.82 -15.87 30.98
N LEU A 804 -16.76 -15.82 31.94
CA LEU A 804 -16.83 -16.75 33.07
C LEU A 804 -16.97 -18.22 32.62
N ALA A 805 -17.79 -18.49 31.60
CA ALA A 805 -17.92 -19.83 31.03
C ALA A 805 -16.58 -20.34 30.47
N THR A 806 -15.81 -19.46 29.82
CA THR A 806 -14.48 -19.79 29.32
C THR A 806 -13.50 -20.17 30.44
N PHE A 807 -13.54 -19.49 31.59
CA PHE A 807 -12.69 -19.82 32.75
C PHE A 807 -12.97 -21.20 33.36
N GLN A 808 -14.21 -21.69 33.28
CA GLN A 808 -14.61 -22.98 33.84
C GLN A 808 -14.01 -24.18 33.09
N GLU A 809 -13.54 -23.97 31.86
CA GLU A 809 -12.88 -25.00 31.06
C GLU A 809 -11.47 -25.36 31.55
N PHE A 810 -10.89 -24.53 32.42
CA PHE A 810 -9.51 -24.65 32.88
C PHE A 810 -9.42 -24.81 34.40
N SER A 811 -8.39 -25.52 34.86
CA SER A 811 -8.23 -25.92 36.27
C SER A 811 -6.98 -25.38 36.96
N GLY A 812 -6.03 -24.82 36.18
CA GLY A 812 -4.79 -24.25 36.69
C GLY A 812 -4.98 -23.16 37.76
N SER A 813 -4.10 -23.16 38.77
CA SER A 813 -4.16 -22.23 39.92
C SER A 813 -4.06 -20.76 39.51
N ALA A 814 -3.21 -20.46 38.52
CA ALA A 814 -3.09 -19.15 37.87
C ALA A 814 -4.43 -18.68 37.28
N VAL A 815 -5.12 -19.57 36.58
CA VAL A 815 -6.42 -19.29 35.94
C VAL A 815 -7.50 -19.09 37.00
N LYS A 816 -7.49 -19.85 38.10
CA LYS A 816 -8.43 -19.70 39.22
C LYS A 816 -8.28 -18.37 39.96
N ASN A 817 -7.06 -17.87 40.10
CA ASN A 817 -6.83 -16.54 40.68
C ASN A 817 -7.41 -15.44 39.78
N LEU A 818 -7.21 -15.52 38.47
CA LEU A 818 -7.81 -14.58 37.51
C LEU A 818 -9.34 -14.65 37.47
N GLU A 819 -9.91 -15.85 37.55
CA GLU A 819 -11.36 -16.05 37.65
C GLU A 819 -11.92 -15.33 38.88
N LYS A 820 -11.22 -15.42 40.02
CA LYS A 820 -11.61 -14.72 41.24
C LYS A 820 -11.58 -13.20 41.06
N ASP A 821 -10.53 -12.65 40.45
CA ASP A 821 -10.42 -11.21 40.19
C ASP A 821 -11.57 -10.70 39.31
N LEU A 822 -11.99 -11.47 38.30
CA LEU A 822 -13.17 -11.16 37.47
C LEU A 822 -14.46 -11.15 38.29
N ARG A 823 -14.68 -12.17 39.14
CA ARG A 823 -15.86 -12.26 40.00
C ARG A 823 -15.94 -11.10 40.98
N ASP A 824 -14.81 -10.72 41.58
CA ASP A 824 -14.74 -9.57 42.49
C ASP A 824 -15.03 -8.25 41.74
N THR A 825 -14.55 -8.11 40.50
CA THR A 825 -14.85 -6.95 39.63
C THR A 825 -16.34 -6.84 39.27
N LEU A 826 -16.97 -7.97 38.91
CA LEU A 826 -18.40 -8.02 38.60
C LEU A 826 -19.25 -7.66 39.82
N ARG A 827 -18.92 -8.25 40.98
CA ARG A 827 -19.58 -7.97 42.25
C ARG A 827 -19.49 -6.49 42.64
N PHE A 828 -18.32 -5.86 42.42
CA PHE A 828 -18.15 -4.43 42.68
C PHE A 828 -19.06 -3.57 41.78
N ARG A 829 -19.18 -3.89 40.49
CA ARG A 829 -20.09 -3.18 39.57
C ARG A 829 -21.55 -3.34 39.96
N GLU A 830 -21.97 -4.54 40.36
CA GLU A 830 -23.34 -4.79 40.83
C GLU A 830 -23.67 -3.92 42.05
N LEU A 831 -22.79 -3.91 43.06
CA LEU A 831 -22.97 -3.12 44.28
C LEU A 831 -23.03 -1.60 44.02
N HIS A 832 -22.33 -1.10 43.00
CA HIS A 832 -22.33 0.33 42.66
C HIS A 832 -23.38 0.74 41.62
N GLN A 833 -23.99 -0.21 40.90
CA GLN A 833 -25.20 0.07 40.14
C GLN A 833 -26.43 0.23 41.06
N GLU A 834 -26.45 -0.47 42.21
CA GLU A 834 -27.51 -0.35 43.21
C GLU A 834 -27.48 0.97 44.00
N GLU A 835 -26.33 1.63 44.16
CA GLU A 835 -26.23 2.96 44.81
C GLU A 835 -26.65 4.15 43.91
N THR A 836 -26.85 3.91 42.60
CA THR A 836 -27.36 4.89 41.62
C THR A 836 -28.84 4.70 41.24
N ARG A 837 -29.53 3.75 41.89
CA ARG A 837 -31.00 3.58 41.83
C ARG A 837 -31.62 4.02 43.15
#